data_AF-D2W1C6-F1
#
_entry.id   AF-D2W1C6-F1
#
_cell.length_a   1.000
_cell.length_b   1.000
_cell.length_c   1.000
_cell.angle_alpha   90.00
_cell.angle_beta   90.00
_cell.angle_gamma   90.00
#
_symmetry.space_group_name_H-M   'P 1'
#
loop_
_entity.id
_entity.type
_entity.pdbx_description
1 polymer ?
#
loop_
_entity_poly.entity_id
_entity_poly.type
_entity_poly.pdbx_seq_one_letter_code
_entity_poly.pdbx_strand_id
1 'polypeptide(L)'
;MDAWMVAKPQSPVSDASDDILQRNGGYNSATGETHIKWTRFVKTGDSHDVIFTNAVMKTSWALHSTSTGMVRHTSTGKGPSLNFLSAGYATGEYGVLPSQPVVSDGGSSSSNSTCSLQTGYSQSILTQWVNSADYPTANYKLVANYGTSDSLKLYWKVLTNPNDANVPIIEFGLIATGIYGYASIGFNHGTNSGMDTADTMFGYVDSSGNPVILDTYMQGNLQAPTLDSSQDFISKNGGLRSVSGNYELHLKWTRLVNTKDSLDHLFTNAQISISWAIAKTSTSMEYVHNYRGKNVMINFLQTATLAHLAAPPGSELATCGSSTGNIKDGSISMNSLTKLANSYRWHLIATAFICGLLVIGGFLLSVIGPRVNPNLFLDLILYRRLTKQVNLKFIGIYINTILDLTLGEAVVISCYWILVAIWFAFGYVNATSAEAGKAFASVCVFNFGLILFPVTRYSVLQVLFGISFDRAIKYHRWLGILQWFFVTAHGIAMVVHYNASGLYLVDVTSPTFPILGIIAWFFMTILWLMTFPVIRRKLWEVFLISHVILSILIVILSIIHGSGYINLLPYMALSILLYLFDVFLRVVFGFGIPTKIDSIKYDEKSQVTTITMRKPFLTFGSNPSMGHFIFLYIPAVSKYQHHPITVSSCKEIDGGMIKKKELEFTVHVKNFGSGWSKQVAKIAQEKAQSANELICRVEGAYGSLSVPLLRYKTIVMFGGGIGITPVHSIYSHLLEKNIQDKTVYTCWSIPTTDMIQVFPQLLETNGNKNLKPNIFISKMKEENSQQTAFIHKGRANPKQFLEQVKKEMKERGELNAYVGVLVCGPEQLVTSVSNAIWDANERNGIRFHLHKEVFTW
;
A
#
# COMPACT_ATOMS: atom_id res chain seq x y z
N MET A 1 -42.22 22.67 5.09
CA MET A 1 -42.69 23.76 5.95
C MET A 1 -43.27 23.07 7.16
N ASP A 2 -42.79 23.41 8.34
CA ASP A 2 -43.51 23.08 9.56
C ASP A 2 -44.75 23.99 9.68
N ALA A 3 -45.86 23.42 10.12
CA ALA A 3 -47.14 24.10 10.19
C ALA A 3 -48.03 23.49 11.26
N TRP A 4 -48.71 24.35 12.02
CA TRP A 4 -49.66 23.93 13.03
C TRP A 4 -51.04 23.67 12.43
N MET A 5 -51.64 22.56 12.84
CA MET A 5 -53.02 22.20 12.52
C MET A 5 -54.00 22.88 13.50
N VAL A 6 -54.69 23.92 13.05
CA VAL A 6 -55.76 24.58 13.82
C VAL A 6 -57.07 23.79 13.76
N ALA A 7 -57.94 23.97 14.77
CA ALA A 7 -59.22 23.27 14.87
C ALA A 7 -60.06 23.43 13.60
N LYS A 8 -60.80 22.37 13.22
CA LYS A 8 -61.63 22.38 12.01
C LYS A 8 -62.66 23.54 12.09
N PRO A 9 -62.85 24.35 11.02
CA PRO A 9 -62.44 24.14 9.64
C PRO A 9 -61.44 25.20 9.14
N GLN A 10 -60.27 25.34 9.77
CA GLN A 10 -59.27 26.33 9.34
C GLN A 10 -58.09 25.72 8.59
N SER A 11 -57.47 26.50 7.71
CA SER A 11 -56.25 26.11 7.00
C SER A 11 -55.08 25.97 7.99
N PRO A 12 -54.09 25.10 7.71
CA PRO A 12 -52.86 25.05 8.50
C PRO A 12 -52.18 26.42 8.52
N VAL A 13 -51.62 26.79 9.67
CA VAL A 13 -50.87 28.04 9.85
C VAL A 13 -49.39 27.67 9.93
N SER A 14 -48.55 28.34 9.15
CA SER A 14 -47.10 28.09 9.18
C SER A 14 -46.55 28.32 10.58
N ASP A 15 -45.70 27.42 11.04
CA ASP A 15 -44.92 27.66 12.24
C ASP A 15 -43.86 28.72 11.95
N ALA A 16 -43.70 29.69 12.86
CA ALA A 16 -42.74 30.78 12.71
C ALA A 16 -41.29 30.32 12.89
N SER A 17 -41.06 29.19 13.58
CA SER A 17 -39.71 28.65 13.83
C SER A 17 -39.18 27.75 12.71
N ASP A 18 -40.06 27.26 11.81
CA ASP A 18 -39.82 26.31 10.69
C ASP A 18 -38.50 25.52 10.80
N ASP A 19 -38.52 24.55 11.70
CA ASP A 19 -37.35 23.85 12.26
C ASP A 19 -36.75 22.73 11.37
N ILE A 20 -37.17 22.69 10.11
CA ILE A 20 -36.72 21.70 9.13
C ILE A 20 -35.34 22.08 8.57
N LEU A 21 -34.33 21.31 8.93
CA LEU A 21 -32.92 21.43 8.55
C LEU A 21 -32.65 21.15 7.07
N GLN A 22 -33.28 20.11 6.52
CA GLN A 22 -33.13 19.75 5.11
C GLN A 22 -34.48 19.39 4.51
N ARG A 23 -34.71 19.86 3.28
CA ARG A 23 -35.94 19.62 2.50
C ARG A 23 -35.53 19.04 1.16
N ASN A 24 -35.98 17.83 0.87
CA ASN A 24 -35.78 17.15 -0.39
C ASN A 24 -37.10 16.52 -0.83
N GLY A 25 -37.31 16.39 -2.13
CA GLY A 25 -38.55 15.83 -2.64
C GLY A 25 -38.74 16.14 -4.10
N GLY A 26 -39.77 15.54 -4.68
CA GLY A 26 -40.08 15.69 -6.09
C GLY A 26 -41.44 15.11 -6.42
N TYR A 27 -42.04 15.62 -7.49
CA TYR A 27 -43.24 15.05 -8.08
C TYR A 27 -42.84 14.28 -9.33
N ASN A 28 -43.14 12.99 -9.36
CA ASN A 28 -42.96 12.18 -10.55
C ASN A 28 -44.20 12.36 -11.43
N SER A 29 -44.08 13.17 -12.48
CA SER A 29 -45.18 13.47 -13.40
C SER A 29 -45.65 12.27 -14.22
N ALA A 30 -44.85 11.20 -14.34
CA ALA A 30 -45.22 9.99 -15.07
C ALA A 30 -46.06 9.02 -14.22
N THR A 31 -45.81 8.96 -12.91
CA THR A 31 -46.52 8.05 -12.00
C THR A 31 -47.56 8.74 -11.12
N GLY A 32 -47.56 10.08 -11.07
CA GLY A 32 -48.41 10.87 -10.19
C GLY A 32 -47.97 10.84 -8.72
N GLU A 33 -46.78 10.32 -8.43
CA GLU A 33 -46.29 10.18 -7.06
C GLU A 33 -45.61 11.45 -6.56
N THR A 34 -45.91 11.83 -5.31
CA THR A 34 -45.22 12.92 -4.62
C THR A 34 -44.29 12.33 -3.56
N HIS A 35 -43.00 12.59 -3.71
CA HIS A 35 -41.95 12.13 -2.81
C HIS A 35 -41.55 13.30 -1.91
N ILE A 36 -41.62 13.13 -0.60
CA ILE A 36 -41.25 14.16 0.39
C ILE A 36 -40.24 13.56 1.37
N LYS A 37 -39.08 14.19 1.49
CA LYS A 37 -37.98 13.84 2.39
C LYS A 37 -37.57 15.08 3.19
N TRP A 38 -37.44 14.96 4.49
CA TRP A 38 -37.07 16.09 5.34
C TRP A 38 -36.22 15.62 6.51
N THR A 39 -35.55 16.58 7.15
CA THR A 39 -34.71 16.35 8.34
C THR A 39 -34.93 17.48 9.32
N ARG A 40 -35.10 17.16 10.61
CA ARG A 40 -35.24 18.13 11.71
C ARG A 40 -34.50 17.61 12.95
N PHE A 41 -34.34 18.44 13.97
CA PHE A 41 -33.84 17.97 15.26
C PHE A 41 -34.88 17.13 16.01
N VAL A 42 -34.41 16.13 16.76
CA VAL A 42 -35.26 15.23 17.57
C VAL A 42 -36.01 16.00 18.67
N LYS A 43 -35.37 17.02 19.22
CA LYS A 43 -35.95 17.99 20.14
C LYS A 43 -35.60 19.38 19.63
N THR A 44 -36.60 20.22 19.48
CA THR A 44 -36.41 21.65 19.24
C THR A 44 -36.67 22.42 20.52
N GLY A 45 -36.22 23.67 20.55
CA GLY A 45 -36.53 24.59 21.65
C GLY A 45 -37.94 25.16 21.59
N ASP A 46 -38.73 24.79 20.57
CA ASP A 46 -40.11 25.26 20.40
C ASP A 46 -41.07 24.42 21.24
N SER A 47 -41.92 25.08 22.02
CA SER A 47 -42.93 24.41 22.86
C SER A 47 -44.09 23.83 22.06
N HIS A 48 -44.28 24.25 20.80
CA HIS A 48 -45.30 23.71 19.90
C HIS A 48 -44.81 22.44 19.20
N ASP A 49 -43.51 22.20 19.16
CA ASP A 49 -42.97 21.04 18.52
C ASP A 49 -43.11 19.76 19.36
N VAL A 50 -43.49 18.68 18.69
CA VAL A 50 -43.52 17.37 19.33
C VAL A 50 -42.10 16.83 19.40
N ILE A 51 -41.61 16.61 20.62
CA ILE A 51 -40.33 15.93 20.86
C ILE A 51 -40.44 14.47 20.43
N PHE A 52 -39.59 14.05 19.49
CA PHE A 52 -39.49 12.66 19.07
C PHE A 52 -38.79 11.87 20.18
N THR A 53 -39.50 10.91 20.77
CA THR A 53 -38.96 10.04 21.81
C THR A 53 -38.85 8.62 21.29
N ASN A 54 -38.11 7.74 21.97
CA ASN A 54 -38.05 6.32 21.66
C ASN A 54 -39.34 5.56 22.07
N ALA A 55 -40.46 6.26 22.16
CA ALA A 55 -41.77 5.71 22.40
C ALA A 55 -42.54 5.58 21.08
N VAL A 56 -43.52 4.69 21.05
CA VAL A 56 -44.43 4.58 19.92
C VAL A 56 -45.35 5.81 19.90
N MET A 57 -45.26 6.61 18.84
CA MET A 57 -46.02 7.84 18.63
C MET A 57 -47.14 7.62 17.63
N LYS A 58 -48.33 8.18 17.91
CA LYS A 58 -49.46 8.13 16.98
C LYS A 58 -49.30 9.22 15.94
N THR A 59 -49.42 8.86 14.66
CA THR A 59 -49.33 9.81 13.55
C THR A 59 -50.68 10.02 12.88
N SER A 60 -50.85 11.19 12.29
CA SER A 60 -52.00 11.52 11.44
C SER A 60 -51.48 12.15 10.16
N TRP A 61 -52.20 11.96 9.06
CA TRP A 61 -51.81 12.52 7.77
C TRP A 61 -52.98 13.25 7.12
N ALA A 62 -52.66 14.23 6.30
CA ALA A 62 -53.60 15.00 5.52
C ALA A 62 -52.96 15.37 4.19
N LEU A 63 -53.75 15.42 3.12
CA LEU A 63 -53.28 15.82 1.80
C LEU A 63 -54.34 16.64 1.06
N HIS A 64 -53.87 17.40 0.07
CA HIS A 64 -54.70 18.12 -0.88
C HIS A 64 -54.29 17.72 -2.30
N SER A 65 -55.23 17.24 -3.10
CA SER A 65 -54.95 16.62 -4.40
C SER A 65 -54.70 17.61 -5.54
N THR A 66 -55.08 18.88 -5.37
CA THR A 66 -55.12 19.85 -6.48
C THR A 66 -54.47 21.21 -6.17
N SER A 67 -53.83 21.36 -5.01
CA SER A 67 -53.24 22.64 -4.58
C SER A 67 -51.98 22.39 -3.77
N THR A 68 -50.99 23.23 -4.00
CA THR A 68 -49.70 23.26 -3.29
C THR A 68 -49.67 24.31 -2.18
N GLY A 69 -50.74 25.08 -1.99
CA GLY A 69 -50.87 26.08 -0.92
C GLY A 69 -51.36 25.49 0.41
N MET A 70 -51.21 26.24 1.50
CA MET A 70 -51.81 25.90 2.81
C MET A 70 -53.32 26.11 2.79
N VAL A 71 -54.03 25.14 2.22
CA VAL A 71 -55.48 25.14 2.04
C VAL A 71 -56.12 23.95 2.75
N ARG A 72 -57.45 24.01 2.93
CA ARG A 72 -58.24 22.96 3.59
C ARG A 72 -58.06 21.60 2.87
N HIS A 73 -57.58 20.58 3.59
CA HIS A 73 -57.28 19.25 3.03
C HIS A 73 -58.48 18.57 2.35
N THR A 74 -58.23 17.86 1.25
CA THR A 74 -59.25 17.03 0.56
C THR A 74 -59.39 15.65 1.17
N SER A 75 -58.32 15.12 1.78
CA SER A 75 -58.33 13.83 2.45
C SER A 75 -57.49 13.85 3.72
N THR A 76 -57.93 13.13 4.74
CA THR A 76 -57.26 13.01 6.03
C THR A 76 -57.39 11.59 6.56
N GLY A 77 -56.36 11.07 7.21
CA GLY A 77 -56.42 9.77 7.86
C GLY A 77 -55.75 9.77 9.23
N LYS A 78 -56.25 8.90 10.11
CA LYS A 78 -55.60 8.54 11.37
C LYS A 78 -54.92 7.20 11.16
N GLY A 79 -53.63 7.12 11.44
CA GLY A 79 -52.80 6.01 10.99
C GLY A 79 -51.64 5.75 11.93
N PRO A 80 -50.55 5.15 11.44
CA PRO A 80 -49.77 4.18 12.19
C PRO A 80 -49.14 4.74 13.46
N SER A 81 -49.12 3.87 14.46
CA SER A 81 -48.32 4.03 15.67
C SER A 81 -46.88 3.67 15.30
N LEU A 82 -46.01 4.67 15.19
CA LEU A 82 -44.64 4.54 14.70
C LEU A 82 -43.66 4.89 15.81
N ASN A 83 -42.60 4.11 15.98
CA ASN A 83 -41.44 4.53 16.75
C ASN A 83 -40.40 5.06 15.77
N PHE A 84 -40.19 6.39 15.77
CA PHE A 84 -39.28 7.06 14.86
C PHE A 84 -37.80 6.87 15.21
N LEU A 85 -37.50 6.37 16.42
CA LEU A 85 -36.14 6.17 16.93
C LEU A 85 -35.82 4.69 17.21
N SER A 86 -36.68 3.74 16.81
CA SER A 86 -36.47 2.30 17.06
C SER A 86 -35.41 1.66 16.16
N ALA A 87 -35.20 2.20 14.97
CA ALA A 87 -34.04 1.89 14.14
C ALA A 87 -33.00 2.96 14.46
N GLY A 88 -31.82 2.57 14.95
CA GLY A 88 -30.77 3.51 15.34
C GLY A 88 -30.47 4.56 14.26
N TYR A 89 -29.78 5.64 14.64
CA TYR A 89 -29.43 6.75 13.76
C TYR A 89 -28.88 6.23 12.42
N ALA A 90 -29.63 6.42 11.34
CA ALA A 90 -29.14 6.12 10.01
C ALA A 90 -27.96 7.06 9.71
N THR A 91 -26.77 6.50 9.49
CA THR A 91 -25.68 7.24 8.86
C THR A 91 -26.08 7.47 7.40
N GLY A 92 -26.66 8.64 7.10
CA GLY A 92 -26.87 9.07 5.72
C GLY A 92 -25.55 9.10 4.95
N GLU A 93 -25.63 9.13 3.61
CA GLU A 93 -24.52 9.15 2.63
C GLU A 93 -23.43 10.24 2.83
N TYR A 94 -23.52 11.07 3.86
CA TYR A 94 -22.52 12.06 4.22
C TYR A 94 -22.27 11.97 5.73
N GLY A 95 -21.21 11.24 6.10
CA GLY A 95 -20.76 11.12 7.47
C GLY A 95 -20.17 12.44 7.97
N VAL A 96 -20.91 13.13 8.84
CA VAL A 96 -20.53 13.79 10.11
C VAL A 96 -21.72 14.65 10.53
N LEU A 97 -22.30 14.39 11.71
CA LEU A 97 -23.23 15.33 12.36
C LEU A 97 -22.40 16.50 12.93
N PRO A 98 -22.82 17.77 12.77
CA PRO A 98 -22.20 18.87 13.49
C PRO A 98 -22.32 18.63 15.01
N SER A 99 -21.25 18.92 15.74
CA SER A 99 -21.23 18.80 17.20
C SER A 99 -22.38 19.59 17.84
N GLN A 100 -23.03 18.99 18.84
CA GLN A 100 -24.10 19.61 19.63
C GLN A 100 -23.70 21.02 20.09
N PRO A 101 -24.55 22.05 19.90
CA PRO A 101 -24.36 23.30 20.62
C PRO A 101 -24.58 23.00 22.10
N VAL A 102 -23.55 23.23 22.92
CA VAL A 102 -23.71 23.26 24.37
C VAL A 102 -24.67 24.41 24.68
N VAL A 103 -25.88 24.08 25.11
CA VAL A 103 -26.79 25.04 25.74
C VAL A 103 -26.10 25.41 27.06
N SER A 104 -25.36 26.51 27.04
CA SER A 104 -24.95 27.16 28.29
C SER A 104 -26.10 28.06 28.72
N ASP A 105 -26.61 27.76 29.90
CA ASP A 105 -27.62 28.54 30.58
C ASP A 105 -27.20 30.01 30.73
N GLY A 106 -28.15 30.91 30.47
CA GLY A 106 -28.32 32.14 31.24
C GLY A 106 -27.27 33.24 31.05
N GLY A 107 -27.64 34.24 30.25
CA GLY A 107 -27.05 35.58 30.29
C GLY A 107 -28.07 36.63 29.90
N SER A 108 -28.90 37.05 30.86
CA SER A 108 -29.86 38.14 30.72
C SER A 108 -29.18 39.50 30.58
N SER A 109 -29.45 40.24 29.51
CA SER A 109 -29.66 41.71 29.56
C SER A 109 -30.06 42.30 28.20
N SER A 110 -31.31 42.78 28.15
CA SER A 110 -31.78 44.03 27.53
C SER A 110 -31.25 44.43 26.15
N SER A 111 -32.02 44.14 25.10
CA SER A 111 -32.72 45.12 24.27
C SER A 111 -33.11 44.47 22.94
N ASN A 112 -34.36 44.63 22.54
CA ASN A 112 -34.94 44.29 21.23
C ASN A 112 -33.92 44.14 20.08
N SER A 113 -33.59 42.90 19.71
CA SER A 113 -33.07 42.60 18.38
C SER A 113 -33.85 41.41 17.82
N THR A 114 -35.04 41.72 17.32
CA THR A 114 -35.77 40.90 16.35
C THR A 114 -34.88 40.70 15.13
N CYS A 115 -34.38 39.48 14.89
CA CYS A 115 -33.80 39.14 13.60
C CYS A 115 -34.94 38.76 12.64
N SER A 116 -35.78 39.75 12.31
CA SER A 116 -36.71 39.68 11.20
C SER A 116 -35.96 40.11 9.94
N LEU A 117 -35.74 39.19 9.01
CA LEU A 117 -35.30 39.57 7.65
C LEU A 117 -36.43 40.36 6.99
N GLN A 118 -36.20 41.66 6.77
CA GLN A 118 -37.12 42.51 6.03
C GLN A 118 -37.34 41.95 4.62
N THR A 119 -38.60 41.92 4.21
CA THR A 119 -39.04 41.63 2.85
C THR A 119 -38.44 42.63 1.88
N GLY A 120 -37.43 42.18 1.13
CA GLY A 120 -36.81 42.94 0.06
C GLY A 120 -35.30 42.87 0.08
N TYR A 121 -34.71 41.71 -0.25
CA TYR A 121 -33.29 41.54 -0.62
C TYR A 121 -33.18 40.41 -1.67
N SER A 122 -32.26 40.52 -2.64
CA SER A 122 -32.10 39.52 -3.72
C SER A 122 -31.61 38.19 -3.15
N GLN A 123 -32.52 37.23 -2.99
CA GLN A 123 -32.24 35.87 -2.50
C GLN A 123 -31.61 34.95 -3.57
N SER A 124 -31.43 35.43 -4.80
CA SER A 124 -31.03 34.57 -5.92
C SER A 124 -29.68 33.90 -5.69
N ILE A 125 -28.69 34.58 -5.12
CA ILE A 125 -27.36 34.00 -4.89
C ILE A 125 -27.34 32.90 -3.82
N LEU A 126 -28.35 32.87 -2.93
CA LEU A 126 -28.49 31.87 -1.87
C LEU A 126 -29.05 30.55 -2.39
N THR A 127 -29.74 30.56 -3.54
CA THR A 127 -30.19 29.32 -4.17
C THR A 127 -29.04 28.66 -4.92
N GLN A 128 -29.03 27.34 -5.05
CA GLN A 128 -27.97 26.65 -5.76
C GLN A 128 -28.06 26.84 -7.29
N TRP A 129 -29.28 27.00 -7.82
CA TRP A 129 -29.56 26.93 -9.26
C TRP A 129 -29.73 28.33 -9.87
N VAL A 130 -29.28 28.49 -11.12
CA VAL A 130 -29.59 29.69 -11.91
C VAL A 130 -31.03 29.59 -12.38
N ASN A 131 -31.90 30.47 -11.90
CA ASN A 131 -33.27 30.60 -12.36
C ASN A 131 -33.41 31.85 -13.24
N SER A 132 -33.90 31.69 -14.46
CA SER A 132 -34.06 32.81 -15.40
C SER A 132 -35.00 33.90 -14.88
N ALA A 133 -35.93 33.56 -13.98
CA ALA A 133 -36.85 34.52 -13.37
C ALA A 133 -36.15 35.49 -12.38
N ASP A 134 -34.95 35.15 -11.91
CA ASP A 134 -34.19 35.97 -10.96
C ASP A 134 -33.41 37.11 -11.63
N TYR A 135 -33.44 37.16 -12.97
CA TYR A 135 -32.72 38.12 -13.80
C TYR A 135 -33.70 38.91 -14.68
N PRO A 136 -33.40 40.18 -15.00
CA PRO A 136 -34.19 40.94 -15.94
C PRO A 136 -34.32 40.21 -17.28
N THR A 137 -35.51 40.22 -17.89
CA THR A 137 -35.77 39.52 -19.16
C THR A 137 -34.83 39.96 -20.29
N ALA A 138 -34.34 41.21 -20.25
CA ALA A 138 -33.38 41.76 -21.21
C ALA A 138 -31.93 41.35 -20.94
N ASN A 139 -31.60 40.87 -19.73
CA ASN A 139 -30.24 40.54 -19.30
C ASN A 139 -29.95 39.04 -19.43
N TYR A 140 -30.12 38.55 -20.65
CA TYR A 140 -29.88 37.17 -21.04
C TYR A 140 -29.15 37.12 -22.37
N LYS A 141 -28.17 36.22 -22.47
CA LYS A 141 -27.52 35.89 -23.72
C LYS A 141 -27.32 34.39 -23.85
N LEU A 142 -27.76 33.84 -24.98
CA LEU A 142 -27.27 32.57 -25.49
C LEU A 142 -25.86 32.79 -26.05
N VAL A 143 -24.85 32.39 -25.29
CA VAL A 143 -23.43 32.61 -25.62
C VAL A 143 -23.01 31.68 -26.76
N ALA A 144 -23.45 30.42 -26.74
CA ALA A 144 -23.20 29.46 -27.80
C ALA A 144 -24.15 28.26 -27.77
N ASN A 145 -24.31 27.63 -28.94
CA ASN A 145 -24.78 26.26 -29.06
C ASN A 145 -23.57 25.39 -29.42
N TYR A 146 -23.28 24.36 -28.63
CA TYR A 146 -22.12 23.50 -28.81
C TYR A 146 -22.52 22.03 -28.84
N GLY A 147 -23.00 21.56 -30.00
CA GLY A 147 -23.56 20.23 -30.17
C GLY A 147 -25.01 20.30 -30.64
N THR A 148 -25.72 19.18 -30.60
CA THR A 148 -27.09 19.06 -31.13
C THR A 148 -28.16 19.57 -30.18
N SER A 149 -27.93 19.53 -28.86
CA SER A 149 -28.88 19.95 -27.81
C SER A 149 -28.24 20.77 -26.69
N ASP A 150 -26.95 21.10 -26.81
CA ASP A 150 -26.16 21.66 -25.72
C ASP A 150 -25.90 23.15 -25.93
N SER A 151 -26.03 23.94 -24.87
CA SER A 151 -26.02 25.40 -24.93
C SER A 151 -25.33 26.02 -23.73
N LEU A 152 -24.66 27.16 -23.96
CA LEU A 152 -24.05 28.01 -22.95
C LEU A 152 -24.89 29.29 -22.83
N LYS A 153 -25.45 29.54 -21.65
CA LYS A 153 -26.35 30.65 -21.39
C LYS A 153 -25.81 31.50 -20.24
N LEU A 154 -25.71 32.81 -20.46
CA LEU A 154 -25.27 33.79 -19.47
C LEU A 154 -26.42 34.73 -19.11
N TYR A 155 -26.59 34.95 -17.81
CA TYR A 155 -27.53 35.89 -17.20
C TYR A 155 -26.76 36.86 -16.31
N TRP A 156 -27.25 38.09 -16.18
CA TRP A 156 -26.63 39.06 -15.30
C TRP A 156 -27.62 40.07 -14.72
N LYS A 157 -27.29 40.68 -13.59
CA LYS A 157 -28.01 41.84 -13.05
C LYS A 157 -27.07 42.72 -12.25
N VAL A 158 -27.37 44.02 -12.23
CA VAL A 158 -26.61 45.01 -11.46
C VAL A 158 -27.34 45.24 -10.14
N LEU A 159 -26.60 45.18 -9.05
CA LEU A 159 -27.06 45.35 -7.68
C LEU A 159 -26.46 46.61 -7.07
N THR A 160 -27.22 47.28 -6.20
CA THR A 160 -26.69 48.41 -5.43
C THR A 160 -25.76 47.87 -4.34
N ASN A 161 -24.57 48.45 -4.26
CA ASN A 161 -23.64 48.16 -3.19
C ASN A 161 -24.08 48.88 -1.90
N PRO A 162 -24.35 48.15 -0.81
CA PRO A 162 -24.77 48.76 0.45
C PRO A 162 -23.67 49.59 1.12
N ASN A 163 -22.40 49.34 0.79
CA ASN A 163 -21.24 49.97 1.43
C ASN A 163 -20.72 51.20 0.68
N ASP A 164 -20.96 51.28 -0.64
CA ASP A 164 -20.60 52.43 -1.47
C ASP A 164 -21.50 52.50 -2.71
N ALA A 165 -22.46 53.43 -2.70
CA ALA A 165 -23.43 53.60 -3.79
C ALA A 165 -22.79 53.96 -5.14
N ASN A 166 -21.53 54.43 -5.16
CA ASN A 166 -20.81 54.80 -6.38
C ASN A 166 -20.06 53.61 -7.01
N VAL A 167 -19.98 52.46 -6.32
CA VAL A 167 -19.31 51.25 -6.82
C VAL A 167 -20.33 50.10 -6.88
N PRO A 168 -21.09 49.97 -7.99
CA PRO A 168 -22.12 48.95 -8.12
C PRO A 168 -21.56 47.53 -8.13
N ILE A 169 -22.41 46.56 -7.79
CA ILE A 169 -22.11 45.12 -7.81
C ILE A 169 -22.79 44.51 -9.04
N ILE A 170 -22.17 43.50 -9.64
CA ILE A 170 -22.78 42.70 -10.70
C ILE A 170 -22.87 41.23 -10.27
N GLU A 171 -24.04 40.62 -10.46
CA GLU A 171 -24.29 39.19 -10.27
C GLU A 171 -24.37 38.51 -11.63
N PHE A 172 -23.68 37.38 -11.78
CA PHE A 172 -23.70 36.54 -12.96
C PHE A 172 -24.31 35.18 -12.66
N GLY A 173 -25.04 34.64 -13.64
CA GLY A 173 -25.53 33.28 -13.66
C GLY A 173 -25.18 32.60 -14.97
N LEU A 174 -24.47 31.47 -14.90
CA LEU A 174 -24.03 30.69 -16.05
C LEU A 174 -24.68 29.32 -16.03
N ILE A 175 -25.25 28.91 -17.17
CA ILE A 175 -25.81 27.56 -17.38
C ILE A 175 -25.12 26.95 -18.60
N ALA A 176 -24.48 25.80 -18.41
CA ALA A 176 -23.89 25.01 -19.47
C ALA A 176 -24.52 23.61 -19.49
N THR A 177 -25.22 23.26 -20.57
CA THR A 177 -25.93 21.98 -20.68
C THR A 177 -25.07 20.90 -21.35
N GLY A 178 -25.34 19.63 -21.06
CA GLY A 178 -24.62 18.48 -21.62
C GLY A 178 -23.19 18.30 -21.11
N ILE A 179 -22.84 18.83 -19.93
CA ILE A 179 -21.48 18.77 -19.37
C ILE A 179 -21.47 18.38 -17.89
N TYR A 180 -20.42 17.68 -17.47
CA TYR A 180 -20.05 17.46 -16.07
C TYR A 180 -18.62 17.93 -15.73
N GLY A 181 -17.93 18.51 -16.73
CA GLY A 181 -16.61 19.14 -16.59
C GLY A 181 -16.71 20.64 -16.28
N TYR A 182 -15.78 21.43 -16.81
CA TYR A 182 -15.74 22.88 -16.58
C TYR A 182 -16.39 23.70 -17.69
N ALA A 183 -16.86 24.90 -17.32
CA ALA A 183 -17.20 25.99 -18.23
C ALA A 183 -16.41 27.25 -17.84
N SER A 184 -16.00 28.02 -18.84
CA SER A 184 -15.22 29.25 -18.65
C SER A 184 -15.71 30.37 -19.56
N ILE A 185 -15.66 31.60 -19.04
CA ILE A 185 -16.01 32.85 -19.73
C ILE A 185 -14.87 33.84 -19.56
N GLY A 186 -14.33 34.34 -20.67
CA GLY A 186 -13.33 35.40 -20.71
C GLY A 186 -13.92 36.73 -21.16
N PHE A 187 -13.67 37.80 -20.41
CA PHE A 187 -13.96 39.19 -20.73
C PHE A 187 -12.75 39.80 -21.45
N ASN A 188 -12.85 39.95 -22.77
CA ASN A 188 -11.71 40.33 -23.60
C ASN A 188 -11.48 41.86 -23.57
N HIS A 189 -10.24 42.31 -23.40
CA HIS A 189 -9.86 43.74 -23.49
C HIS A 189 -9.85 44.30 -24.94
N GLY A 190 -10.36 43.55 -25.92
CA GLY A 190 -10.45 43.99 -27.32
C GLY A 190 -11.22 43.00 -28.21
N THR A 191 -11.67 43.46 -29.38
CA THR A 191 -12.48 42.67 -30.33
C THR A 191 -11.71 41.58 -31.07
N ASN A 192 -10.37 41.62 -31.05
CA ASN A 192 -9.50 40.67 -31.77
C ASN A 192 -8.58 39.85 -30.86
N SER A 193 -8.51 40.13 -29.55
CA SER A 193 -7.64 39.42 -28.61
C SER A 193 -8.11 37.98 -28.34
N GLY A 194 -9.42 37.72 -28.42
CA GLY A 194 -9.97 36.43 -27.96
C GLY A 194 -9.61 36.20 -26.49
N MET A 195 -9.34 34.95 -26.10
CA MET A 195 -8.89 34.66 -24.73
C MET A 195 -7.44 35.08 -24.46
N ASP A 196 -6.63 35.54 -25.43
CA ASP A 196 -5.31 36.08 -25.09
C ASP A 196 -5.49 37.34 -24.25
N THR A 197 -4.89 37.35 -23.06
CA THR A 197 -4.99 38.42 -22.05
C THR A 197 -6.40 38.71 -21.53
N ALA A 198 -7.34 37.76 -21.61
CA ALA A 198 -8.69 37.94 -21.07
C ALA A 198 -8.76 37.63 -19.56
N ASP A 199 -9.44 38.51 -18.82
CA ASP A 199 -9.99 38.24 -17.48
C ASP A 199 -11.00 37.10 -17.62
N THR A 200 -10.77 35.98 -16.95
CA THR A 200 -11.46 34.71 -17.18
C THR A 200 -12.01 34.10 -15.90
N MET A 201 -13.33 33.94 -15.91
CA MET A 201 -14.08 33.20 -14.93
C MET A 201 -14.06 31.72 -15.27
N PHE A 202 -13.40 30.90 -14.45
CA PHE A 202 -13.34 29.44 -14.61
C PHE A 202 -14.18 28.73 -13.54
N GLY A 203 -15.08 27.83 -13.92
CA GLY A 203 -15.84 27.09 -12.91
C GLY A 203 -16.31 25.69 -13.29
N TYR A 204 -16.50 24.89 -12.25
CA TYR A 204 -16.93 23.49 -12.30
C TYR A 204 -17.54 23.07 -10.96
N VAL A 205 -17.97 21.82 -10.84
CA VAL A 205 -18.42 21.22 -9.57
C VAL A 205 -17.46 20.11 -9.18
N ASP A 206 -16.95 20.15 -7.95
CA ASP A 206 -16.01 19.15 -7.44
C ASP A 206 -16.69 17.79 -7.18
N SER A 207 -15.89 16.78 -6.86
CA SER A 207 -16.38 15.43 -6.54
C SER A 207 -17.29 15.36 -5.31
N SER A 208 -17.32 16.42 -4.50
CA SER A 208 -18.13 16.55 -3.29
C SER A 208 -19.45 17.31 -3.56
N GLY A 209 -19.69 17.70 -4.82
CA GLY A 209 -20.88 18.46 -5.21
C GLY A 209 -20.79 19.97 -4.95
N ASN A 210 -19.63 20.49 -4.56
CA ASN A 210 -19.43 21.91 -4.28
C ASN A 210 -19.07 22.67 -5.56
N PRO A 211 -19.61 23.88 -5.78
CA PRO A 211 -19.21 24.74 -6.88
C PRO A 211 -17.80 25.31 -6.63
N VAL A 212 -16.92 25.11 -7.60
CA VAL A 212 -15.60 25.76 -7.64
C VAL A 212 -15.65 26.82 -8.74
N ILE A 213 -15.50 28.08 -8.33
CA ILE A 213 -15.38 29.24 -9.22
C ILE A 213 -14.08 29.95 -8.86
N LEU A 214 -13.27 30.18 -9.89
CA LEU A 214 -11.94 30.76 -9.81
C LEU A 214 -11.85 31.99 -10.71
N ASP A 215 -11.23 33.03 -10.17
CA ASP A 215 -10.83 34.21 -10.92
C ASP A 215 -9.44 33.96 -11.52
N THR A 216 -9.33 34.04 -12.84
CA THR A 216 -8.14 33.65 -13.58
C THR A 216 -7.88 34.60 -14.73
N TYR A 217 -6.64 34.76 -15.14
CA TYR A 217 -6.31 35.51 -16.34
C TYR A 217 -5.50 34.64 -17.30
N MET A 218 -5.62 34.94 -18.59
CA MET A 218 -5.00 34.15 -19.64
C MET A 218 -3.60 34.68 -19.99
N GLN A 219 -2.59 33.81 -19.94
CA GLN A 219 -1.19 34.16 -20.22
C GLN A 219 -0.80 34.10 -21.71
N GLY A 220 -1.69 33.60 -22.56
CA GLY A 220 -1.46 33.48 -24.00
C GLY A 220 -1.89 32.12 -24.56
N ASN A 221 -1.79 31.97 -25.87
CA ASN A 221 -2.24 30.78 -26.57
C ASN A 221 -1.52 29.51 -26.10
N LEU A 222 -2.28 28.43 -25.88
CA LEU A 222 -1.82 27.12 -25.39
C LEU A 222 -1.22 27.10 -23.97
N GLN A 223 -1.38 28.17 -23.19
CA GLN A 223 -1.05 28.19 -21.77
C GLN A 223 -2.32 28.00 -20.93
N ALA A 224 -2.22 27.31 -19.80
CA ALA A 224 -3.32 27.20 -18.86
C ALA A 224 -3.64 28.57 -18.23
N PRO A 225 -4.91 28.88 -17.89
CA PRO A 225 -5.25 30.06 -17.12
C PRO A 225 -4.47 30.11 -15.80
N THR A 226 -4.04 31.29 -15.38
CA THR A 226 -3.34 31.49 -14.10
C THR A 226 -4.31 32.13 -13.12
N LEU A 227 -4.31 31.66 -11.88
CA LEU A 227 -5.12 32.28 -10.82
C LEU A 227 -4.64 33.70 -10.59
N ASP A 228 -5.60 34.61 -10.45
CA ASP A 228 -5.29 35.96 -10.00
C ASP A 228 -4.86 35.95 -8.52
N SER A 229 -3.96 36.88 -8.19
CA SER A 229 -3.39 37.13 -6.87
C SER A 229 -4.43 37.54 -5.83
N SER A 230 -5.50 38.21 -6.28
CA SER A 230 -6.73 38.45 -5.52
C SER A 230 -7.89 37.66 -6.14
N GLN A 231 -8.80 37.14 -5.34
CA GLN A 231 -10.02 36.52 -5.85
C GLN A 231 -11.17 37.49 -5.56
N ASP A 232 -11.63 38.21 -6.58
CA ASP A 232 -12.47 39.41 -6.39
C ASP A 232 -13.98 39.09 -6.31
N PHE A 233 -14.29 37.97 -5.68
CA PHE A 233 -15.66 37.53 -5.43
C PHE A 233 -16.21 38.08 -4.12
N ILE A 234 -17.40 38.65 -4.20
CA ILE A 234 -18.22 38.97 -3.01
C ILE A 234 -18.93 37.69 -2.54
N SER A 235 -19.42 36.87 -3.47
CA SER A 235 -20.05 35.59 -3.16
C SER A 235 -20.06 34.65 -4.38
N LYS A 236 -20.12 33.34 -4.14
CA LYS A 236 -20.17 32.29 -5.17
C LYS A 236 -21.07 31.12 -4.77
N ASN A 237 -21.77 30.55 -5.74
CA ASN A 237 -22.67 29.40 -5.56
C ASN A 237 -22.82 28.64 -6.89
N GLY A 238 -23.47 27.47 -6.88
CA GLY A 238 -23.65 26.65 -8.07
C GLY A 238 -23.80 25.17 -7.77
N GLY A 239 -23.97 24.38 -8.83
CA GLY A 239 -24.17 22.94 -8.71
C GLY A 239 -24.33 22.26 -10.06
N LEU A 240 -24.31 20.93 -10.03
CA LEU A 240 -24.52 20.08 -11.18
C LEU A 240 -25.91 19.44 -11.09
N ARG A 241 -26.75 19.67 -12.10
CA ARG A 241 -28.12 19.14 -12.14
C ARG A 241 -28.24 18.09 -13.24
N SER A 242 -28.97 17.01 -13.01
CA SER A 242 -29.37 16.10 -14.09
C SER A 242 -30.73 16.51 -14.66
N VAL A 243 -30.81 16.73 -15.98
CA VAL A 243 -32.03 17.12 -16.69
C VAL A 243 -32.14 16.25 -17.95
N SER A 244 -33.22 15.45 -18.04
CA SER A 244 -33.54 14.60 -19.20
C SER A 244 -32.41 13.67 -19.66
N GLY A 245 -31.61 13.14 -18.73
CA GLY A 245 -30.49 12.24 -19.02
C GLY A 245 -29.16 12.93 -19.36
N ASN A 246 -29.12 14.26 -19.38
CA ASN A 246 -27.92 15.07 -19.52
C ASN A 246 -27.61 15.86 -18.24
N TYR A 247 -26.38 16.36 -18.10
CA TYR A 247 -25.97 17.19 -16.97
C TYR A 247 -25.97 18.68 -17.33
N GLU A 248 -26.47 19.53 -16.44
CA GLU A 248 -26.43 20.99 -16.53
C GLU A 248 -25.56 21.54 -15.40
N LEU A 249 -24.48 22.23 -15.76
CA LEU A 249 -23.63 22.97 -14.82
C LEU A 249 -24.21 24.36 -14.60
N HIS A 250 -24.50 24.69 -13.35
CA HIS A 250 -24.95 26.01 -12.91
C HIS A 250 -23.86 26.68 -12.07
N LEU A 251 -23.46 27.89 -12.43
CA LEU A 251 -22.49 28.69 -11.67
C LEU A 251 -23.06 30.08 -11.43
N LYS A 252 -22.87 30.61 -10.22
CA LYS A 252 -23.26 31.97 -9.84
C LYS A 252 -22.17 32.64 -9.04
N TRP A 253 -21.88 33.89 -9.37
CA TRP A 253 -20.92 34.68 -8.64
C TRP A 253 -21.28 36.15 -8.68
N THR A 254 -20.79 36.90 -7.68
CA THR A 254 -20.92 38.35 -7.60
C THR A 254 -19.55 38.99 -7.46
N ARG A 255 -19.35 40.12 -8.13
CA ARG A 255 -18.14 40.95 -8.02
C ARG A 255 -18.48 42.43 -8.16
N LEU A 256 -17.54 43.30 -7.79
CA LEU A 256 -17.66 44.73 -8.06
C LEU A 256 -17.57 44.99 -9.57
N VAL A 257 -18.29 45.99 -10.05
CA VAL A 257 -18.20 46.48 -11.45
C VAL A 257 -16.80 47.02 -11.75
N ASN A 258 -16.14 47.59 -10.73
CA ASN A 258 -14.73 47.99 -10.75
C ASN A 258 -14.05 47.44 -9.49
N THR A 259 -13.21 46.41 -9.66
CA THR A 259 -12.43 45.79 -8.58
C THR A 259 -11.17 46.57 -8.23
N LYS A 260 -10.73 47.49 -9.11
CA LYS A 260 -9.46 48.23 -9.05
C LYS A 260 -8.23 47.34 -9.25
N ASP A 261 -8.40 46.08 -9.65
CA ASP A 261 -7.31 45.27 -10.18
C ASP A 261 -7.04 45.66 -11.66
N SER A 262 -5.77 45.70 -12.02
CA SER A 262 -5.32 45.98 -13.39
C SER A 262 -5.44 44.79 -14.34
N LEU A 263 -5.56 43.56 -13.81
CA LEU A 263 -5.75 42.34 -14.58
C LEU A 263 -7.24 42.03 -14.86
N ASP A 264 -8.12 42.72 -14.16
CA ASP A 264 -9.57 42.59 -14.29
C ASP A 264 -10.17 43.49 -15.35
N HIS A 265 -11.25 43.03 -15.99
CA HIS A 265 -11.98 43.84 -16.95
C HIS A 265 -12.93 44.80 -16.24
N LEU A 266 -12.71 46.11 -16.41
CA LEU A 266 -13.65 47.15 -15.96
C LEU A 266 -14.96 47.09 -16.76
N PHE A 267 -16.09 46.89 -16.09
CA PHE A 267 -17.40 46.92 -16.74
C PHE A 267 -17.87 48.36 -16.92
N THR A 268 -18.00 48.79 -18.17
CA THR A 268 -18.53 50.12 -18.55
C THR A 268 -19.82 49.97 -19.37
N ASN A 269 -20.51 51.08 -19.64
CA ASN A 269 -21.68 51.08 -20.53
C ASN A 269 -21.26 51.02 -22.02
N ALA A 270 -20.44 50.03 -22.35
CA ALA A 270 -19.95 49.74 -23.69
C ALA A 270 -20.14 48.25 -23.98
N GLN A 271 -20.13 47.88 -25.26
CA GLN A 271 -20.14 46.46 -25.63
C GLN A 271 -18.77 45.84 -25.31
N ILE A 272 -18.79 44.79 -24.49
CA ILE A 272 -17.63 43.98 -24.12
C ILE A 272 -17.64 42.71 -24.97
N SER A 273 -16.48 42.35 -25.52
CA SER A 273 -16.30 41.10 -26.27
C SER A 273 -16.07 39.95 -25.29
N ILE A 274 -16.85 38.89 -25.42
CA ILE A 274 -16.74 37.69 -24.58
C ILE A 274 -16.20 36.52 -25.40
N SER A 275 -15.28 35.79 -24.78
CA SER A 275 -14.82 34.48 -25.18
C SER A 275 -15.31 33.40 -24.22
N TRP A 276 -15.38 32.15 -24.68
CA TRP A 276 -15.82 31.04 -23.86
C TRP A 276 -15.13 29.73 -24.25
N ALA A 277 -14.95 28.85 -23.27
CA ALA A 277 -14.40 27.52 -23.48
C ALA A 277 -15.01 26.51 -22.49
N ILE A 278 -15.22 25.27 -22.96
CA ILE A 278 -15.94 24.22 -22.22
C ILE A 278 -15.24 22.88 -22.38
N ALA A 279 -15.07 22.16 -21.27
CA ALA A 279 -14.75 20.74 -21.28
C ALA A 279 -15.93 19.92 -20.76
N LYS A 280 -16.38 18.92 -21.52
CA LYS A 280 -17.55 18.11 -21.15
C LYS A 280 -17.27 17.19 -19.97
N THR A 281 -16.04 16.69 -19.86
CA THR A 281 -15.70 15.52 -19.04
C THR A 281 -14.60 15.74 -18.01
N SER A 282 -13.93 16.90 -18.05
CA SER A 282 -12.80 17.21 -17.18
C SER A 282 -13.07 18.49 -16.42
N THR A 283 -12.74 18.49 -15.15
CA THR A 283 -12.78 19.67 -14.26
C THR A 283 -11.40 20.33 -14.12
N SER A 284 -10.36 19.77 -14.75
CA SER A 284 -9.01 20.31 -14.68
C SER A 284 -8.84 21.53 -15.59
N MET A 285 -8.30 22.60 -15.02
CA MET A 285 -7.96 23.84 -15.74
C MET A 285 -6.81 23.68 -16.75
N GLU A 286 -5.98 22.64 -16.58
CA GLU A 286 -4.92 22.27 -17.53
C GLU A 286 -5.45 21.45 -18.73
N TYR A 287 -6.70 21.00 -18.67
CA TYR A 287 -7.29 20.16 -19.72
C TYR A 287 -7.76 21.02 -20.90
N VAL A 288 -7.38 20.62 -22.11
CA VAL A 288 -7.78 21.29 -23.35
C VAL A 288 -9.30 21.16 -23.57
N HIS A 289 -9.99 22.29 -23.65
CA HIS A 289 -11.44 22.35 -23.84
C HIS A 289 -11.91 21.61 -25.10
N ASN A 290 -13.10 21.01 -25.04
CA ASN A 290 -13.76 20.36 -26.16
C ASN A 290 -14.36 21.36 -27.14
N TYR A 291 -14.89 22.48 -26.62
CA TYR A 291 -15.57 23.51 -27.40
C TYR A 291 -15.09 24.89 -26.97
N ARG A 292 -14.98 25.82 -27.93
CA ARG A 292 -14.62 27.22 -27.68
C ARG A 292 -15.25 28.16 -28.70
N GLY A 293 -15.34 29.43 -28.34
CA GLY A 293 -15.72 30.52 -29.24
C GLY A 293 -15.29 31.89 -28.70
N LYS A 294 -15.41 32.92 -29.54
CA LYS A 294 -15.07 34.31 -29.19
C LYS A 294 -15.98 35.31 -29.90
N ASN A 295 -15.85 36.59 -29.52
CA ASN A 295 -16.53 37.74 -30.12
C ASN A 295 -18.04 37.79 -29.87
N VAL A 296 -18.49 37.28 -28.72
CA VAL A 296 -19.87 37.47 -28.26
C VAL A 296 -19.96 38.85 -27.61
N MET A 297 -20.53 39.83 -28.30
CA MET A 297 -20.65 41.19 -27.78
C MET A 297 -21.85 41.33 -26.83
N ILE A 298 -21.60 41.79 -25.60
CA ILE A 298 -22.63 42.07 -24.58
C ILE A 298 -22.34 43.43 -23.95
N ASN A 299 -23.37 44.28 -23.80
CA ASN A 299 -23.29 45.45 -22.94
C ASN A 299 -23.99 45.14 -21.61
N PHE A 300 -23.22 44.96 -20.55
CA PHE A 300 -23.72 44.54 -19.24
C PHE A 300 -24.48 45.65 -18.49
N LEU A 301 -24.27 46.92 -18.86
CA LEU A 301 -24.83 48.08 -18.16
C LEU A 301 -25.90 48.84 -18.98
N GLN A 302 -26.28 48.38 -20.18
CA GLN A 302 -27.19 49.09 -21.10
C GLN A 302 -28.62 49.27 -20.56
N THR A 303 -29.09 48.38 -19.68
CA THR A 303 -30.48 48.34 -19.20
C THR A 303 -30.50 48.36 -17.66
N ALA A 304 -29.96 49.43 -17.09
CA ALA A 304 -30.11 49.68 -15.67
C ALA A 304 -31.52 50.24 -15.39
N THR A 305 -32.45 49.38 -14.96
CA THR A 305 -33.36 49.65 -13.82
C THR A 305 -34.29 48.45 -13.59
N LEU A 306 -33.96 47.64 -12.58
CA LEU A 306 -34.97 47.26 -11.59
C LEU A 306 -34.58 48.02 -10.32
N ALA A 307 -35.44 48.94 -9.91
CA ALA A 307 -35.33 49.55 -8.61
C ALA A 307 -35.56 48.45 -7.55
N HIS A 308 -34.78 48.56 -6.48
CA HIS A 308 -34.76 47.71 -5.30
C HIS A 308 -33.88 46.46 -5.44
N LEU A 309 -32.83 46.43 -4.61
CA LEU A 309 -32.48 45.40 -3.62
C LEU A 309 -30.96 45.41 -3.42
N ALA A 310 -30.48 45.86 -2.25
CA ALA A 310 -29.07 45.80 -1.91
C ALA A 310 -28.62 44.33 -1.77
N ALA A 311 -27.32 44.06 -1.94
CA ALA A 311 -26.75 42.80 -1.43
C ALA A 311 -26.87 42.78 0.11
N PRO A 312 -27.10 41.62 0.76
CA PRO A 312 -27.11 41.58 2.22
C PRO A 312 -25.76 42.07 2.76
N PRO A 313 -25.73 42.99 3.75
CA PRO A 313 -24.50 43.27 4.47
C PRO A 313 -24.15 42.03 5.33
N GLY A 314 -22.97 41.45 5.13
CA GLY A 314 -22.48 40.34 5.94
C GLY A 314 -22.56 38.96 5.28
N SER A 315 -21.87 38.78 4.14
CA SER A 315 -21.51 37.45 3.64
C SER A 315 -20.14 36.97 4.15
N GLU A 316 -19.75 37.41 5.34
CA GLU A 316 -19.00 36.54 6.24
C GLU A 316 -20.00 35.93 7.22
N LEU A 317 -19.73 34.69 7.65
CA LEU A 317 -20.45 33.99 8.69
C LEU A 317 -21.09 34.94 9.71
N ALA A 318 -22.34 34.66 10.08
CA ALA A 318 -22.91 35.13 11.33
C ALA A 318 -21.92 34.85 12.49
N THR A 319 -21.12 35.85 12.85
CA THR A 319 -20.27 35.85 14.03
C THR A 319 -21.08 36.42 15.18
N CYS A 320 -21.96 35.59 15.74
CA CYS A 320 -22.38 35.77 17.12
C CYS A 320 -21.24 35.29 18.03
N GLY A 321 -20.36 36.23 18.40
CA GLY A 321 -19.52 36.18 19.60
C GLY A 321 -18.35 35.20 19.61
N SER A 322 -17.14 35.71 19.37
CA SER A 322 -16.12 35.64 20.44
C SER A 322 -15.12 36.79 20.28
N SER A 323 -14.93 37.47 21.40
CA SER A 323 -13.99 38.54 21.61
C SER A 323 -12.55 38.03 21.60
N THR A 324 -11.70 38.84 20.97
CA THR A 324 -10.28 39.08 21.30
C THR A 324 -9.34 37.86 21.37
N GLY A 325 -8.65 37.62 20.26
CA GLY A 325 -7.45 36.76 20.25
C GLY A 325 -6.87 36.51 18.88
N ASN A 326 -6.31 37.54 18.23
CA ASN A 326 -5.41 37.45 17.06
C ASN A 326 -5.88 36.55 15.89
N ILE A 327 -6.82 37.04 15.10
CA ILE A 327 -7.05 36.55 13.73
C ILE A 327 -5.97 37.19 12.85
N LYS A 328 -4.99 36.39 12.42
CA LYS A 328 -4.14 36.70 11.27
C LYS A 328 -4.92 36.38 10.01
N ASP A 329 -4.98 37.36 9.12
CA ASP A 329 -5.42 37.35 7.73
C ASP A 329 -5.51 35.98 7.04
N GLY A 330 -6.71 35.63 6.60
CA GLY A 330 -7.03 34.44 5.81
C GLY A 330 -6.61 34.54 4.34
N SER A 331 -5.38 35.00 4.07
CA SER A 331 -4.75 34.68 2.78
C SER A 331 -4.44 33.18 2.77
N ILE A 332 -5.12 32.42 1.91
CA ILE A 332 -4.69 31.07 1.56
C ILE A 332 -3.43 31.23 0.70
N SER A 333 -2.30 31.54 1.34
CA SER A 333 -1.00 31.50 0.67
C SER A 333 -0.80 30.10 0.10
N MET A 334 -0.04 29.96 -0.99
CA MET A 334 0.32 28.67 -1.59
C MET A 334 0.85 27.65 -0.55
N ASN A 335 1.31 28.09 0.62
CA ASN A 335 1.69 27.26 1.77
C ASN A 335 0.52 26.51 2.45
N SER A 336 -0.73 26.99 2.39
CA SER A 336 -1.89 26.28 2.97
C SER A 336 -2.47 25.24 2.01
N LEU A 337 -2.48 25.49 0.69
CA LEU A 337 -2.81 24.48 -0.33
C LEU A 337 -1.71 23.43 -0.46
N THR A 338 -0.43 23.79 -0.36
CA THR A 338 0.64 22.80 -0.19
C THR A 338 0.59 22.13 1.18
N LYS A 339 0.20 22.79 2.28
CA LYS A 339 -0.03 22.09 3.56
C LYS A 339 -1.22 21.12 3.49
N LEU A 340 -2.30 21.43 2.78
CA LEU A 340 -3.43 20.52 2.59
C LEU A 340 -3.03 19.37 1.65
N ALA A 341 -2.41 19.66 0.48
CA ALA A 341 -1.85 18.66 -0.44
C ALA A 341 -0.76 17.77 0.20
N ASN A 342 0.07 18.34 1.08
CA ASN A 342 1.04 17.62 1.89
C ASN A 342 0.39 16.89 3.07
N SER A 343 -0.76 17.35 3.58
CA SER A 343 -1.50 16.66 4.65
C SER A 343 -2.10 15.33 4.19
N TYR A 344 -2.31 15.14 2.88
CA TYR A 344 -2.75 13.84 2.34
C TYR A 344 -1.59 12.93 1.95
N ARG A 345 -0.37 13.46 1.81
CA ARG A 345 0.80 12.74 1.25
C ARG A 345 2.00 12.63 2.18
N TRP A 346 1.94 13.16 3.40
CA TRP A 346 3.06 13.12 4.35
C TRP A 346 3.55 11.70 4.64
N HIS A 347 2.64 10.72 4.72
CA HIS A 347 3.00 9.32 4.92
C HIS A 347 3.84 8.78 3.75
N LEU A 348 3.55 9.20 2.52
CA LEU A 348 4.33 8.84 1.33
C LEU A 348 5.69 9.52 1.30
N ILE A 349 5.76 10.81 1.66
CA ILE A 349 7.03 11.55 1.72
C ILE A 349 7.93 10.93 2.79
N ALA A 350 7.39 10.64 3.98
CA ALA A 350 8.12 9.98 5.05
C ALA A 350 8.56 8.56 4.64
N THR A 351 7.70 7.82 3.95
CA THR A 351 8.04 6.50 3.40
C THR A 351 9.18 6.60 2.37
N ALA A 352 9.09 7.52 1.42
CA ALA A 352 10.12 7.73 0.39
C ALA A 352 11.46 8.15 1.01
N PHE A 353 11.44 9.05 2.01
CA PHE A 353 12.64 9.50 2.71
C PHE A 353 13.33 8.36 3.48
N ILE A 354 12.57 7.62 4.29
CA ILE A 354 13.12 6.50 5.08
C ILE A 354 13.62 5.39 4.15
N CYS A 355 12.86 5.00 3.13
CA CYS A 355 13.30 4.01 2.15
C CYS A 355 14.52 4.50 1.35
N GLY A 356 14.56 5.77 0.98
CA GLY A 356 15.70 6.38 0.29
C GLY A 356 16.98 6.33 1.13
N LEU A 357 16.90 6.69 2.41
CA LEU A 357 18.02 6.57 3.35
C LEU A 357 18.47 5.12 3.53
N LEU A 358 17.53 4.17 3.59
CA LEU A 358 17.86 2.74 3.65
C LEU A 358 18.58 2.26 2.39
N VAL A 359 18.13 2.69 1.20
CA VAL A 359 18.77 2.32 -0.08
C VAL A 359 20.16 2.94 -0.20
N ILE A 360 20.31 4.23 0.10
CA ILE A 360 21.61 4.93 0.06
C ILE A 360 22.56 4.32 1.09
N GLY A 361 22.11 4.19 2.35
CA GLY A 361 22.90 3.56 3.40
C GLY A 361 23.26 2.13 3.04
N GLY A 362 22.31 1.36 2.52
CA GLY A 362 22.51 0.01 2.00
C GLY A 362 23.58 -0.04 0.92
N PHE A 363 23.54 0.85 -0.08
CA PHE A 363 24.50 0.93 -1.17
C PHE A 363 25.90 1.36 -0.70
N LEU A 364 25.99 2.40 0.13
CA LEU A 364 27.26 2.84 0.72
C LEU A 364 27.90 1.70 1.52
N LEU A 365 27.08 0.97 2.28
CA LEU A 365 27.54 -0.15 3.09
C LEU A 365 27.86 -1.40 2.27
N SER A 366 27.08 -1.74 1.24
CA SER A 366 27.27 -2.98 0.46
C SER A 366 28.35 -2.86 -0.60
N VAL A 367 28.52 -1.68 -1.21
CA VAL A 367 29.43 -1.45 -2.35
C VAL A 367 30.71 -0.74 -1.94
N ILE A 368 30.63 0.30 -1.10
CA ILE A 368 31.80 1.13 -0.75
C ILE A 368 32.52 0.58 0.48
N GLY A 369 31.77 0.21 1.52
CA GLY A 369 32.35 -0.27 2.77
C GLY A 369 33.36 -1.42 2.60
N PRO A 370 33.05 -2.50 1.83
CA PRO A 370 33.99 -3.59 1.59
C PRO A 370 35.23 -3.21 0.78
N ARG A 371 35.18 -2.09 0.03
CA ARG A 371 36.32 -1.54 -0.72
C ARG A 371 37.24 -0.69 0.16
N VAL A 372 36.69 -0.02 1.17
CA VAL A 372 37.46 0.85 2.09
C VAL A 372 38.08 0.05 3.24
N ASN A 373 37.27 -0.77 3.93
CA ASN A 373 37.78 -1.70 4.93
C ASN A 373 36.96 -3.00 4.88
N PRO A 374 37.54 -4.09 4.35
CA PRO A 374 36.83 -5.36 4.18
C PRO A 374 36.40 -6.01 5.50
N ASN A 375 36.94 -5.57 6.64
CA ASN A 375 36.63 -6.06 7.98
C ASN A 375 35.67 -5.15 8.77
N LEU A 376 35.37 -3.94 8.27
CA LEU A 376 34.52 -2.95 8.96
C LEU A 376 33.17 -3.53 9.40
N PHE A 377 32.56 -4.35 8.55
CA PHE A 377 31.28 -5.01 8.85
C PHE A 377 31.41 -6.14 9.86
N LEU A 378 32.52 -6.87 9.83
CA LEU A 378 32.76 -7.98 10.75
C LEU A 378 32.97 -7.47 12.17
N ASP A 379 33.58 -6.30 12.34
CA ASP A 379 33.72 -5.63 13.64
C ASP A 379 32.41 -4.93 14.10
N LEU A 380 31.51 -4.51 13.18
CA LEU A 380 30.20 -3.91 13.49
C LEU A 380 29.09 -4.93 13.77
N ILE A 381 29.24 -6.18 13.35
CA ILE A 381 28.36 -7.29 13.78
C ILE A 381 28.69 -7.53 15.26
N LEU A 382 28.08 -6.71 16.12
CA LEU A 382 27.97 -6.90 17.56
C LEU A 382 27.35 -8.27 17.83
N TYR A 383 28.17 -9.32 17.81
CA TYR A 383 27.90 -10.54 18.53
C TYR A 383 28.03 -10.17 20.01
N ARG A 384 26.97 -9.60 20.59
CA ARG A 384 26.80 -9.41 22.04
C ARG A 384 25.55 -10.15 22.51
N ARG A 385 25.80 -11.27 23.20
CA ARG A 385 24.92 -12.15 23.98
C ARG A 385 23.47 -11.68 24.08
N LEU A 386 22.65 -12.10 23.13
CA LEU A 386 21.25 -12.37 23.39
C LEU A 386 21.09 -13.89 23.21
N THR A 387 21.36 -14.60 24.30
CA THR A 387 21.38 -16.06 24.38
C THR A 387 20.12 -16.65 23.75
N LYS A 388 20.22 -17.65 22.86
CA LYS A 388 19.10 -18.56 22.53
C LYS A 388 18.64 -19.26 23.83
N GLN A 389 17.85 -18.57 24.64
CA GLN A 389 17.48 -19.02 25.99
C GLN A 389 16.12 -19.71 26.00
N VAL A 390 15.33 -19.57 24.94
CA VAL A 390 13.97 -20.13 24.90
C VAL A 390 14.02 -21.50 24.23
N ASN A 391 14.10 -22.54 25.05
CA ASN A 391 14.05 -23.95 24.64
C ASN A 391 12.62 -24.45 24.33
N LEU A 392 11.65 -23.54 24.24
CA LEU A 392 10.28 -23.86 23.84
C LEU A 392 10.25 -24.07 22.33
N LYS A 393 9.98 -25.30 21.87
CA LYS A 393 9.93 -25.64 20.43
C LYS A 393 8.99 -24.74 19.61
N PHE A 394 7.95 -24.19 20.25
CA PHE A 394 6.93 -23.37 19.59
C PHE A 394 7.35 -21.90 19.45
N ILE A 395 7.73 -21.25 20.55
CA ILE A 395 8.07 -19.82 20.59
C ILE A 395 9.55 -19.57 20.25
N GLY A 396 10.42 -20.53 20.59
CA GLY A 396 11.86 -20.44 20.44
C GLY A 396 12.31 -20.19 19.02
N ILE A 397 11.61 -20.71 17.99
CA ILE A 397 11.97 -20.45 16.59
C ILE A 397 11.90 -18.95 16.28
N TYR A 398 10.86 -18.26 16.76
CA TYR A 398 10.65 -16.84 16.50
C TYR A 398 11.58 -15.98 17.36
N ILE A 399 11.64 -16.25 18.66
CA ILE A 399 12.52 -15.51 19.58
C ILE A 399 13.98 -15.67 19.19
N ASN A 400 14.43 -16.90 18.94
CA ASN A 400 15.82 -17.15 18.56
C ASN A 400 16.20 -16.52 17.21
N THR A 401 15.24 -16.23 16.32
CA THR A 401 15.49 -15.47 15.09
C THR A 401 15.66 -13.98 15.38
N ILE A 402 14.95 -13.41 16.36
CA ILE A 402 15.11 -12.01 16.81
C ILE A 402 16.47 -11.82 17.48
N LEU A 403 16.90 -12.79 18.29
CA LEU A 403 18.19 -12.71 18.99
C LEU A 403 19.41 -12.89 18.07
N ASP A 404 19.17 -13.25 16.81
CA ASP A 404 20.17 -13.50 15.76
C ASP A 404 20.23 -12.38 14.70
N LEU A 405 19.58 -11.24 14.99
CA LEU A 405 19.57 -10.09 14.10
C LEU A 405 20.94 -9.41 14.03
N THR A 406 21.43 -9.14 12.82
CA THR A 406 22.58 -8.25 12.67
C THR A 406 22.18 -6.79 12.88
N LEU A 407 23.14 -5.91 13.18
CA LEU A 407 22.90 -4.48 13.38
C LEU A 407 22.12 -3.84 12.21
N GLY A 408 22.50 -4.17 10.97
CA GLY A 408 21.78 -3.69 9.78
C GLY A 408 20.33 -4.19 9.72
N GLU A 409 20.06 -5.41 10.16
CA GLU A 409 18.69 -5.94 10.19
C GLU A 409 17.87 -5.30 11.32
N ALA A 410 18.49 -5.01 12.46
CA ALA A 410 17.86 -4.24 13.53
C ALA A 410 17.47 -2.83 13.07
N VAL A 411 18.32 -2.16 12.27
CA VAL A 411 18.01 -0.86 11.65
C VAL A 411 16.82 -0.99 10.70
N VAL A 412 16.84 -1.97 9.79
CA VAL A 412 15.74 -2.20 8.84
C VAL A 412 14.41 -2.47 9.57
N ILE A 413 14.42 -3.30 10.63
CA ILE A 413 13.24 -3.58 11.45
C ILE A 413 12.77 -2.32 12.17
N SER A 414 13.68 -1.50 12.70
CA SER A 414 13.33 -0.25 13.38
C SER A 414 12.66 0.73 12.42
N CYS A 415 13.21 0.91 11.21
CA CYS A 415 12.60 1.69 10.16
C CYS A 415 11.22 1.16 9.75
N TYR A 416 11.07 -0.17 9.65
CA TYR A 416 9.78 -0.79 9.39
C TYR A 416 8.73 -0.43 10.46
N TRP A 417 9.05 -0.52 11.75
CA TRP A 417 8.12 -0.15 12.82
C TRP A 417 7.77 1.33 12.84
N ILE A 418 8.74 2.20 12.53
CA ILE A 418 8.49 3.65 12.35
C ILE A 418 7.48 3.87 11.21
N LEU A 419 7.67 3.18 10.08
CA LEU A 419 6.74 3.26 8.95
C LEU A 419 5.37 2.69 9.29
N VAL A 420 5.28 1.59 10.03
CA VAL A 420 4.01 1.05 10.53
C VAL A 420 3.29 2.10 11.38
N ALA A 421 3.99 2.79 12.29
CA ALA A 421 3.39 3.85 13.11
C ALA A 421 2.91 5.04 12.26
N ILE A 422 3.69 5.45 11.26
CA ILE A 422 3.32 6.50 10.29
C ILE A 422 2.06 6.12 9.53
N TRP A 423 2.00 4.91 8.97
CA TRP A 423 0.84 4.45 8.20
C TRP A 423 -0.39 4.23 9.08
N PHE A 424 -0.21 3.79 10.32
CA PHE A 424 -1.29 3.70 11.31
C PHE A 424 -1.84 5.09 11.63
N ALA A 425 -0.97 6.06 11.96
CA ALA A 425 -1.37 7.42 12.26
C ALA A 425 -2.05 8.09 11.06
N PHE A 426 -1.58 7.84 9.84
CA PHE A 426 -2.25 8.28 8.61
C PHE A 426 -3.67 7.73 8.50
N GLY A 427 -3.86 6.42 8.66
CA GLY A 427 -5.18 5.82 8.59
C GLY A 427 -6.11 6.25 9.73
N TYR A 428 -5.56 6.55 10.91
CA TYR A 428 -6.32 7.05 12.06
C TYR A 428 -6.78 8.49 11.87
N VAL A 429 -5.86 9.39 11.50
CA VAL A 429 -6.14 10.84 11.37
C VAL A 429 -7.07 11.14 10.20
N ASN A 430 -6.99 10.37 9.12
CA ASN A 430 -7.83 10.58 7.93
C ASN A 430 -9.13 9.78 7.95
N ALA A 431 -9.42 9.05 9.03
CA ALA A 431 -10.67 8.34 9.17
C ALA A 431 -11.81 9.29 9.54
N THR A 432 -12.91 9.25 8.80
CA THR A 432 -14.16 9.93 9.16
C THR A 432 -15.04 9.08 10.09
N SER A 433 -14.77 7.78 10.16
CA SER A 433 -15.43 6.80 11.02
C SER A 433 -14.58 5.53 11.13
N ALA A 434 -14.79 4.75 12.19
CA ALA A 434 -14.05 3.51 12.44
C ALA A 434 -12.53 3.74 12.44
N GLU A 435 -12.06 4.73 13.18
CA GLU A 435 -10.69 5.26 13.17
C GLU A 435 -9.67 4.14 13.37
N ALA A 436 -9.89 3.28 14.36
CA ALA A 436 -9.05 2.11 14.61
C ALA A 436 -9.06 1.13 13.41
N GLY A 437 -10.23 0.87 12.82
CA GLY A 437 -10.38 0.00 11.67
C GLY A 437 -9.63 0.53 10.44
N LYS A 438 -9.77 1.82 10.13
CA LYS A 438 -9.08 2.47 9.01
C LYS A 438 -7.57 2.56 9.24
N ALA A 439 -7.12 2.83 10.47
CA ALA A 439 -5.71 2.80 10.86
C ALA A 439 -5.05 1.44 10.57
N PHE A 440 -5.68 0.35 11.02
CA PHE A 440 -5.20 -1.00 10.71
C PHE A 440 -5.28 -1.34 9.22
N ALA A 441 -6.29 -0.84 8.49
CA ALA A 441 -6.38 -1.03 7.05
C ALA A 441 -5.20 -0.39 6.29
N SER A 442 -4.80 0.83 6.68
CA SER A 442 -3.63 1.50 6.11
C SER A 442 -2.33 0.73 6.37
N VAL A 443 -2.15 0.15 7.56
CA VAL A 443 -1.01 -0.73 7.85
C VAL A 443 -1.04 -1.99 6.98
N CYS A 444 -2.22 -2.58 6.75
CA CYS A 444 -2.38 -3.71 5.82
C CYS A 444 -1.95 -3.35 4.39
N VAL A 445 -2.31 -2.16 3.90
CA VAL A 445 -1.88 -1.68 2.58
C VAL A 445 -0.35 -1.60 2.49
N PHE A 446 0.30 -1.02 3.50
CA PHE A 446 1.76 -0.93 3.56
C PHE A 446 2.42 -2.31 3.54
N ASN A 447 1.94 -3.24 4.37
CA ASN A 447 2.47 -4.60 4.45
C ASN A 447 2.27 -5.39 3.16
N PHE A 448 1.09 -5.31 2.54
CA PHE A 448 0.85 -5.93 1.23
C PHE A 448 1.76 -5.34 0.15
N GLY A 449 2.02 -4.03 0.18
CA GLY A 449 2.99 -3.39 -0.70
C GLY A 449 4.40 -4.01 -0.58
N LEU A 450 4.77 -4.51 0.60
CA LEU A 450 6.08 -5.11 0.85
C LEU A 450 6.14 -6.63 0.69
N ILE A 451 5.02 -7.34 0.75
CA ILE A 451 4.99 -8.80 0.99
C ILE A 451 5.66 -9.65 -0.10
N LEU A 452 5.66 -9.19 -1.36
CA LEU A 452 6.22 -9.93 -2.50
C LEU A 452 7.71 -9.66 -2.73
N PHE A 453 8.23 -8.53 -2.24
CA PHE A 453 9.65 -8.17 -2.44
C PHE A 453 10.61 -9.27 -1.98
N PRO A 454 10.49 -9.85 -0.76
CA PRO A 454 11.45 -10.85 -0.28
C PRO A 454 11.28 -12.23 -0.93
N VAL A 455 10.26 -12.43 -1.76
CA VAL A 455 9.99 -13.70 -2.48
C VAL A 455 10.74 -13.77 -3.80
N THR A 456 11.17 -12.62 -4.34
CA THR A 456 11.92 -12.55 -5.61
C THR A 456 13.30 -13.20 -5.49
N ARG A 457 13.67 -14.07 -6.44
CA ARG A 457 14.92 -14.87 -6.41
C ARG A 457 16.04 -14.21 -7.20
N TYR A 458 15.74 -13.66 -8.37
CA TYR A 458 16.54 -12.71 -9.16
C TYR A 458 16.22 -11.27 -8.73
N SER A 459 16.28 -11.01 -7.42
CA SER A 459 15.82 -9.73 -6.88
C SER A 459 16.82 -8.60 -7.12
N VAL A 460 16.34 -7.48 -7.63
CA VAL A 460 17.10 -6.21 -7.62
C VAL A 460 17.49 -5.83 -6.18
N LEU A 461 16.66 -6.14 -5.19
CA LEU A 461 16.97 -5.86 -3.77
C LEU A 461 18.14 -6.70 -3.25
N GLN A 462 18.26 -7.96 -3.69
CA GLN A 462 19.41 -8.80 -3.33
C GLN A 462 20.71 -8.21 -3.88
N VAL A 463 20.68 -7.66 -5.10
CA VAL A 463 21.82 -6.97 -5.70
C VAL A 463 22.14 -5.65 -4.97
N LEU A 464 21.14 -4.82 -4.68
CA LEU A 464 21.33 -3.51 -4.02
C LEU A 464 21.83 -3.63 -2.58
N PHE A 465 21.24 -4.54 -1.80
CA PHE A 465 21.58 -4.71 -0.38
C PHE A 465 22.64 -5.78 -0.11
N GLY A 466 23.05 -6.54 -1.14
CA GLY A 466 23.98 -7.66 -0.97
C GLY A 466 23.45 -8.76 -0.05
N ILE A 467 22.12 -8.90 0.07
CA ILE A 467 21.48 -9.95 0.87
C ILE A 467 21.16 -11.15 -0.03
N SER A 468 21.36 -12.36 0.48
CA SER A 468 20.99 -13.58 -0.24
C SER A 468 19.49 -13.86 -0.13
N PHE A 469 18.93 -14.58 -1.11
CA PHE A 469 17.52 -15.00 -1.13
C PHE A 469 17.07 -15.71 0.16
N ASP A 470 17.86 -16.65 0.65
CA ASP A 470 17.59 -17.43 1.87
C ASP A 470 17.51 -16.54 3.13
N ARG A 471 18.25 -15.42 3.12
CA ARG A 471 18.19 -14.41 4.17
C ARG A 471 17.00 -13.48 4.01
N ALA A 472 16.61 -13.15 2.78
CA ALA A 472 15.48 -12.28 2.50
C ALA A 472 14.11 -12.93 2.83
N ILE A 473 13.95 -14.24 2.56
CA ILE A 473 12.65 -14.92 2.71
C ILE A 473 12.12 -14.91 4.17
N LYS A 474 12.98 -14.67 5.17
CA LYS A 474 12.54 -14.51 6.56
C LYS A 474 11.61 -13.31 6.73
N TYR A 475 11.82 -12.23 5.97
CA TYR A 475 10.98 -11.04 6.01
C TYR A 475 9.59 -11.31 5.44
N HIS A 476 9.46 -12.13 4.39
CA HIS A 476 8.15 -12.56 3.89
C HIS A 476 7.37 -13.32 4.97
N ARG A 477 8.03 -14.21 5.73
CA ARG A 477 7.38 -14.91 6.86
C ARG A 477 6.90 -13.95 7.95
N TRP A 478 7.72 -12.96 8.30
CA TRP A 478 7.34 -11.95 9.30
C TRP A 478 6.21 -11.05 8.81
N LEU A 479 6.30 -10.53 7.59
CA LEU A 479 5.24 -9.74 6.96
C LEU A 479 3.94 -10.52 6.86
N GLY A 480 3.97 -11.82 6.53
CA GLY A 480 2.77 -12.66 6.49
C GLY A 480 2.09 -12.81 7.86
N ILE A 481 2.88 -13.00 8.93
CA ILE A 481 2.34 -13.08 10.31
C ILE A 481 1.77 -11.73 10.75
N LEU A 482 2.51 -10.64 10.49
CA LEU A 482 2.06 -9.28 10.81
C LEU A 482 0.82 -8.89 10.01
N GLN A 483 0.76 -9.25 8.72
CA GLN A 483 -0.40 -9.03 7.87
C GLN A 483 -1.63 -9.74 8.45
N TRP A 484 -1.50 -11.01 8.86
CA TRP A 484 -2.60 -11.73 9.52
C TRP A 484 -3.04 -11.05 10.82
N PHE A 485 -2.10 -10.57 11.64
CA PHE A 485 -2.42 -9.83 12.87
C PHE A 485 -3.18 -8.54 12.59
N PHE A 486 -2.65 -7.67 11.70
CA PHE A 486 -3.27 -6.38 11.40
C PHE A 486 -4.60 -6.50 10.65
N VAL A 487 -4.75 -7.48 9.75
CA VAL A 487 -6.04 -7.72 9.08
C VAL A 487 -7.08 -8.29 10.05
N THR A 488 -6.66 -9.08 11.05
CA THR A 488 -7.55 -9.52 12.13
C THR A 488 -7.96 -8.35 13.02
N ALA A 489 -7.02 -7.48 13.40
CA ALA A 489 -7.31 -6.28 14.19
C ALA A 489 -8.24 -5.31 13.42
N HIS A 490 -8.00 -5.12 12.12
CA HIS A 490 -8.88 -4.40 11.21
C HIS A 490 -10.29 -5.00 11.22
N GLY A 491 -10.41 -6.32 10.98
CA GLY A 491 -11.68 -7.03 10.98
C GLY A 491 -12.44 -6.87 12.30
N ILE A 492 -11.79 -7.06 13.45
CA ILE A 492 -12.39 -6.87 14.77
C ILE A 492 -12.87 -5.43 14.97
N ALA A 493 -12.03 -4.44 14.66
CA ALA A 493 -12.40 -3.03 14.80
C ALA A 493 -13.60 -2.66 13.91
N MET A 494 -13.66 -3.18 12.68
CA MET A 494 -14.79 -3.00 11.79
C MET A 494 -16.05 -3.71 12.32
N VAL A 495 -15.94 -4.93 12.85
CA VAL A 495 -17.06 -5.66 13.46
C VAL A 495 -17.63 -4.89 14.66
N VAL A 496 -16.79 -4.37 15.54
CA VAL A 496 -17.24 -3.54 16.68
C VAL A 496 -17.96 -2.28 16.19
N HIS A 497 -17.40 -1.61 15.17
CA HIS A 497 -18.02 -0.44 14.57
C HIS A 497 -19.38 -0.74 13.94
N TYR A 498 -19.51 -1.83 13.17
CA TYR A 498 -20.75 -2.23 12.50
C TYR A 498 -21.81 -2.79 13.46
N ASN A 499 -21.40 -3.49 14.52
CA ASN A 499 -22.31 -3.96 15.57
C ASN A 499 -22.94 -2.79 16.35
N ALA A 500 -22.20 -1.69 16.51
CA ALA A 500 -22.73 -0.47 17.12
C ALA A 500 -23.68 0.31 16.19
N SER A 501 -23.61 0.11 14.86
CA SER A 501 -24.42 0.84 13.86
C SER A 501 -25.55 0.01 13.22
N GLY A 502 -25.72 -1.26 13.58
CA GLY A 502 -26.82 -2.12 13.14
C GLY A 502 -26.74 -2.65 11.70
N LEU A 503 -25.59 -2.50 11.03
CA LEU A 503 -25.37 -2.88 9.63
C LEU A 503 -24.74 -4.29 9.51
N TYR A 504 -25.38 -5.14 8.72
CA TYR A 504 -25.01 -6.53 8.53
C TYR A 504 -23.62 -6.66 7.86
N LEU A 505 -22.70 -7.39 8.51
CA LEU A 505 -21.39 -7.82 7.97
C LEU A 505 -21.48 -8.60 6.63
N VAL A 506 -22.69 -8.99 6.26
CA VAL A 506 -23.08 -9.79 5.10
C VAL A 506 -23.70 -8.93 3.98
N ASP A 507 -23.75 -7.62 4.18
CA ASP A 507 -24.39 -6.70 3.23
C ASP A 507 -23.60 -6.63 1.91
N VAL A 508 -24.17 -7.24 0.88
CA VAL A 508 -23.66 -7.25 -0.49
C VAL A 508 -24.04 -5.99 -1.27
N THR A 509 -24.91 -5.15 -0.72
CA THR A 509 -25.34 -3.89 -1.34
C THR A 509 -24.47 -2.71 -0.92
N SER A 510 -23.69 -2.85 0.16
CA SER A 510 -22.70 -1.87 0.56
C SER A 510 -21.62 -1.70 -0.52
N PRO A 511 -21.30 -0.46 -0.94
CA PRO A 511 -20.23 -0.21 -1.91
C PRO A 511 -18.83 -0.62 -1.41
N THR A 512 -18.72 -0.98 -0.12
CA THR A 512 -17.48 -1.46 0.49
C THR A 512 -17.32 -2.98 0.52
N PHE A 513 -18.35 -3.74 0.12
CA PHE A 513 -18.36 -5.21 0.10
C PHE A 513 -17.69 -5.88 1.33
N PRO A 514 -18.20 -5.68 2.58
CA PRO A 514 -17.59 -6.23 3.79
C PRO A 514 -17.42 -7.75 3.79
N ILE A 515 -18.36 -8.48 3.18
CA ILE A 515 -18.31 -9.94 3.03
C ILE A 515 -17.02 -10.42 2.34
N LEU A 516 -16.53 -9.70 1.32
CA LEU A 516 -15.32 -10.08 0.60
C LEU A 516 -14.09 -9.93 1.49
N GLY A 517 -14.07 -8.94 2.39
CA GLY A 517 -13.04 -8.79 3.42
C GLY A 517 -13.04 -9.94 4.42
N ILE A 518 -14.22 -10.42 4.83
CA ILE A 518 -14.36 -11.58 5.73
C ILE A 518 -13.88 -12.87 5.05
N ILE A 519 -14.25 -13.09 3.78
CA ILE A 519 -13.77 -14.24 2.99
C ILE A 519 -12.25 -14.17 2.81
N ALA A 520 -11.70 -12.99 2.51
CA ALA A 520 -10.25 -12.80 2.41
C ALA A 520 -9.55 -13.10 3.74
N TRP A 521 -10.09 -12.64 4.87
CA TRP A 521 -9.59 -12.94 6.21
C TRP A 521 -9.62 -14.43 6.54
N PHE A 522 -10.71 -15.12 6.16
CA PHE A 522 -10.84 -16.57 6.34
C PHE A 522 -9.77 -17.34 5.55
N PHE A 523 -9.58 -16.99 4.27
CA PHE A 523 -8.50 -17.59 3.44
C PHE A 523 -7.11 -17.29 3.99
N MET A 524 -6.87 -16.06 4.44
CA MET A 524 -5.59 -15.67 5.08
C MET A 524 -5.34 -16.48 6.37
N THR A 525 -6.40 -16.76 7.15
CA THR A 525 -6.31 -17.57 8.38
C THR A 525 -5.99 -19.03 8.07
N ILE A 526 -6.63 -19.64 7.07
CA ILE A 526 -6.27 -20.99 6.61
C ILE A 526 -4.81 -21.02 6.15
N LEU A 527 -4.40 -20.05 5.34
CA LEU A 527 -3.03 -19.94 4.85
C LEU A 527 -2.03 -19.82 6.00
N TRP A 528 -2.32 -19.01 7.02
CA TRP A 528 -1.51 -18.86 8.23
C TRP A 528 -1.39 -20.18 9.00
N LEU A 529 -2.50 -20.89 9.25
CA LEU A 529 -2.49 -22.19 9.94
C LEU A 529 -1.62 -23.23 9.21
N MET A 530 -1.71 -23.28 7.88
CA MET A 530 -0.92 -24.21 7.06
C MET A 530 0.58 -23.92 7.11
N THR A 531 0.99 -22.71 7.51
CA THR A 531 2.41 -22.34 7.62
C THR A 531 3.09 -22.92 8.87
N PHE A 532 2.32 -23.43 9.84
CA PHE A 532 2.90 -23.98 11.07
C PHE A 532 3.85 -25.15 10.77
N PRO A 533 5.06 -25.19 11.39
CA PRO A 533 6.06 -26.20 11.07
C PRO A 533 5.57 -27.65 11.21
N VAL A 534 4.68 -27.93 12.16
CA VAL A 534 4.11 -29.27 12.39
C VAL A 534 3.25 -29.71 11.21
N ILE A 535 2.41 -28.81 10.69
CA ILE A 535 1.50 -29.07 9.57
C ILE A 535 2.30 -29.09 8.27
N ARG A 536 3.08 -28.03 8.00
CA ARG A 536 3.88 -27.87 6.79
C ARG A 536 4.85 -29.01 6.54
N ARG A 537 5.51 -29.54 7.58
CA ARG A 537 6.46 -30.66 7.42
C ARG A 537 5.78 -31.99 7.09
N LYS A 538 4.55 -32.21 7.59
CA LYS A 538 3.78 -33.43 7.30
C LYS A 538 3.04 -33.36 5.97
N LEU A 539 2.55 -32.17 5.61
CA LEU A 539 1.68 -31.91 4.46
C LEU A 539 2.31 -30.85 3.53
N TRP A 540 3.59 -31.02 3.17
CA TRP A 540 4.35 -30.02 2.42
C TRP A 540 3.72 -29.68 1.07
N GLU A 541 3.20 -30.68 0.35
CA GLU A 541 2.58 -30.49 -0.96
C GLU A 541 1.27 -29.69 -0.87
N VAL A 542 0.41 -30.05 0.09
CA VAL A 542 -0.85 -29.35 0.34
C VAL A 542 -0.57 -27.92 0.77
N PHE A 543 0.40 -27.71 1.65
CA PHE A 543 0.87 -26.38 2.03
C PHE A 543 1.28 -25.57 0.80
N LEU A 544 2.15 -26.10 -0.06
CA LEU A 544 2.67 -25.34 -1.21
C LEU A 544 1.55 -24.91 -2.16
N ILE A 545 0.67 -25.85 -2.54
CA ILE A 545 -0.42 -25.58 -3.48
C ILE A 545 -1.43 -24.60 -2.88
N SER A 546 -1.88 -24.86 -1.65
CA SER A 546 -2.84 -23.97 -0.99
C SER A 546 -2.27 -22.57 -0.77
N HIS A 547 -0.99 -22.45 -0.40
CA HIS A 547 -0.36 -21.15 -0.17
C HIS A 547 -0.37 -20.28 -1.44
N VAL A 548 -0.04 -20.85 -2.61
CA VAL A 548 -0.06 -20.10 -3.89
C VAL A 548 -1.48 -19.70 -4.28
N ILE A 549 -2.42 -20.65 -4.29
CA ILE A 549 -3.80 -20.40 -4.73
C ILE A 549 -4.49 -19.40 -3.81
N LEU A 550 -4.42 -19.63 -2.49
CA LEU A 550 -5.05 -18.75 -1.51
C LEU A 550 -4.40 -17.36 -1.51
N SER A 551 -3.09 -17.23 -1.72
CA SER A 551 -2.44 -15.91 -1.82
C SER A 551 -3.01 -15.07 -2.95
N ILE A 552 -3.23 -15.67 -4.14
CA ILE A 552 -3.82 -14.98 -5.29
C ILE A 552 -5.26 -14.56 -4.97
N LEU A 553 -6.06 -15.46 -4.40
CA LEU A 553 -7.45 -15.16 -4.03
C LEU A 553 -7.53 -14.05 -2.98
N ILE A 554 -6.67 -14.07 -1.96
CA ILE A 554 -6.61 -13.03 -0.91
C ILE A 554 -6.33 -11.67 -1.54
N VAL A 555 -5.35 -11.57 -2.45
CA VAL A 555 -5.02 -10.30 -3.13
C VAL A 555 -6.19 -9.81 -3.98
N ILE A 556 -6.81 -10.67 -4.79
CA ILE A 556 -7.96 -10.30 -5.63
C ILE A 556 -9.13 -9.83 -4.75
N LEU A 557 -9.50 -10.60 -3.73
CA LEU A 557 -10.57 -10.23 -2.81
C LEU A 557 -10.26 -8.93 -2.06
N SER A 558 -9.00 -8.68 -1.69
CA SER A 558 -8.58 -7.44 -1.02
C SER A 558 -8.61 -6.22 -1.95
N ILE A 559 -8.41 -6.40 -3.26
CA ILE A 559 -8.53 -5.31 -4.25
C ILE A 559 -10.00 -4.93 -4.46
N ILE A 560 -10.89 -5.92 -4.51
CA ILE A 560 -12.34 -5.70 -4.70
C ILE A 560 -13.01 -5.23 -3.40
N HIS A 561 -12.52 -5.70 -2.25
CA HIS A 561 -13.02 -5.27 -0.94
C HIS A 561 -12.70 -3.78 -0.71
N GLY A 562 -13.74 -3.01 -0.39
CA GLY A 562 -13.66 -1.56 -0.27
C GLY A 562 -13.23 -0.89 -1.58
N SER A 563 -12.58 0.26 -1.45
CA SER A 563 -11.93 0.97 -2.56
C SER A 563 -10.48 0.48 -2.77
N GLY A 564 -10.22 -0.82 -2.59
CA GLY A 564 -8.88 -1.43 -2.69
C GLY A 564 -8.21 -1.26 -4.06
N TYR A 565 -8.98 -1.17 -5.14
CA TYR A 565 -8.45 -0.86 -6.47
C TYR A 565 -7.78 0.53 -6.54
N ILE A 566 -8.18 1.50 -5.71
CA ILE A 566 -7.51 2.81 -5.57
C ILE A 566 -6.50 2.78 -4.42
N ASN A 567 -6.83 2.12 -3.31
CA ASN A 567 -6.10 2.25 -2.04
C ASN A 567 -5.09 1.14 -1.75
N LEU A 568 -5.08 0.05 -2.52
CA LEU A 568 -4.17 -1.09 -2.36
C LEU A 568 -3.37 -1.38 -3.64
N LEU A 569 -4.06 -1.50 -4.79
CA LEU A 569 -3.43 -1.93 -6.04
C LEU A 569 -2.26 -1.02 -6.47
N PRO A 570 -2.33 0.33 -6.40
CA PRO A 570 -1.19 1.18 -6.75
C PRO A 570 0.04 0.96 -5.86
N TYR A 571 -0.17 0.67 -4.57
CA TYR A 571 0.92 0.41 -3.63
C TYR A 571 1.55 -0.97 -3.84
N MET A 572 0.77 -1.96 -4.28
CA MET A 572 1.29 -3.28 -4.63
C MET A 572 1.94 -3.33 -6.02
N ALA A 573 1.62 -2.39 -6.92
CA ALA A 573 2.01 -2.45 -8.33
C ALA A 573 3.51 -2.70 -8.54
N LEU A 574 4.38 -2.00 -7.81
CA LEU A 574 5.84 -2.21 -7.91
C LEU A 574 6.25 -3.62 -7.47
N SER A 575 5.71 -4.11 -6.35
CA SER A 575 6.04 -5.44 -5.83
C SER A 575 5.54 -6.56 -6.76
N ILE A 576 4.37 -6.37 -7.37
CA ILE A 576 3.80 -7.28 -8.37
C ILE A 576 4.67 -7.26 -9.63
N LEU A 577 5.04 -6.09 -10.15
CA LEU A 577 5.85 -5.96 -11.36
C LEU A 577 7.22 -6.62 -11.18
N LEU A 578 7.89 -6.38 -10.04
CA LEU A 578 9.17 -7.02 -9.74
C LEU A 578 9.03 -8.53 -9.57
N TYR A 579 7.94 -9.02 -8.97
CA TYR A 579 7.66 -10.44 -8.87
C TYR A 579 7.42 -11.08 -10.25
N LEU A 580 6.63 -10.45 -11.11
CA LEU A 580 6.37 -10.95 -12.47
C LEU A 580 7.64 -10.95 -13.32
N PHE A 581 8.47 -9.90 -13.21
CA PHE A 581 9.77 -9.85 -13.87
C PHE A 581 10.69 -10.96 -13.39
N ASP A 582 10.75 -11.19 -12.07
CA ASP A 582 11.51 -12.29 -11.49
C ASP A 582 10.99 -13.66 -11.96
N VAL A 583 9.68 -13.89 -12.00
CA VAL A 583 9.08 -15.12 -12.56
C VAL A 583 9.46 -15.29 -14.03
N PHE A 584 9.43 -14.22 -14.83
CA PHE A 584 9.89 -14.24 -16.22
C PHE A 584 11.35 -14.70 -16.31
N LEU A 585 12.26 -14.16 -15.48
CA LEU A 585 13.66 -14.59 -15.45
C LEU A 585 13.81 -16.07 -15.04
N ARG A 586 13.03 -16.54 -14.07
CA ARG A 586 13.01 -17.97 -13.68
C ARG A 586 12.56 -18.87 -14.82
N VAL A 587 11.54 -18.46 -15.59
CA VAL A 587 11.08 -19.21 -16.77
C VAL A 587 12.16 -19.23 -17.85
N VAL A 588 12.76 -18.08 -18.18
CA VAL A 588 13.78 -17.99 -19.24
C VAL A 588 15.04 -18.76 -18.88
N PHE A 589 15.61 -18.54 -17.69
CA PHE A 589 16.90 -19.11 -17.31
C PHE A 589 16.80 -20.50 -16.66
N GLY A 590 15.75 -20.74 -15.89
CA GLY A 590 15.50 -22.04 -15.27
C GLY A 590 14.93 -23.04 -16.27
N PHE A 591 13.83 -22.68 -16.92
CA PHE A 591 13.08 -23.59 -17.82
C PHE A 591 13.45 -23.43 -19.30
N GLY A 592 13.87 -22.27 -19.77
CA GLY A 592 14.19 -22.04 -21.18
C GLY A 592 15.51 -22.72 -21.61
N ILE A 593 16.47 -22.85 -20.69
CA ILE A 593 17.77 -23.46 -20.98
C ILE A 593 17.73 -24.96 -20.61
N PRO A 594 17.93 -25.88 -21.56
CA PRO A 594 17.95 -27.30 -21.27
C PRO A 594 19.14 -27.67 -20.37
N THR A 595 18.89 -28.50 -19.37
CA THR A 595 19.94 -29.08 -18.51
C THR A 595 20.04 -30.58 -18.82
N LYS A 596 21.25 -31.05 -19.10
CA LYS A 596 21.51 -32.47 -19.38
C LYS A 596 21.90 -33.18 -18.10
N ILE A 597 21.35 -34.37 -17.85
CA ILE A 597 21.84 -35.26 -16.80
C ILE A 597 22.86 -36.18 -17.44
N ASP A 598 24.11 -36.15 -16.96
CA ASP A 598 25.17 -37.04 -17.45
C ASP A 598 25.20 -38.36 -16.68
N SER A 599 24.93 -38.30 -15.37
CA SER A 599 24.82 -39.51 -14.56
C SER A 599 23.90 -39.30 -13.38
N ILE A 600 23.18 -40.38 -13.03
CA ILE A 600 22.38 -40.48 -11.82
C ILE A 600 22.69 -41.82 -11.16
N LYS A 601 23.07 -41.80 -9.88
CA LYS A 601 23.45 -43.01 -9.14
C LYS A 601 22.83 -42.97 -7.75
N TYR A 602 22.24 -44.09 -7.33
CA TYR A 602 21.73 -44.25 -5.98
C TYR A 602 22.62 -45.22 -5.19
N ASP A 603 23.04 -44.80 -4.00
CA ASP A 603 23.72 -45.65 -3.04
C ASP A 603 22.74 -46.07 -1.92
N GLU A 604 22.48 -47.36 -1.84
CA GLU A 604 21.55 -47.95 -0.87
C GLU A 604 22.08 -47.90 0.57
N LYS A 605 23.40 -47.95 0.78
CA LYS A 605 23.97 -47.94 2.13
C LYS A 605 23.88 -46.55 2.75
N SER A 606 24.32 -45.54 1.99
CA SER A 606 24.24 -44.15 2.43
C SER A 606 22.85 -43.54 2.23
N GLN A 607 21.96 -44.16 1.45
CA GLN A 607 20.64 -43.63 1.07
C GLN A 607 20.73 -42.25 0.40
N VAL A 608 21.71 -42.08 -0.49
CA VAL A 608 21.97 -40.82 -1.21
C VAL A 608 21.95 -41.06 -2.71
N THR A 609 21.25 -40.19 -3.44
CA THR A 609 21.31 -40.11 -4.89
C THR A 609 22.31 -39.02 -5.30
N THR A 610 23.32 -39.38 -6.09
CA THR A 610 24.27 -38.45 -6.71
C THR A 610 23.83 -38.18 -8.14
N ILE A 611 23.69 -36.91 -8.51
CA ILE A 611 23.27 -36.48 -9.84
C ILE A 611 24.31 -35.51 -10.38
N THR A 612 24.91 -35.83 -11.53
CA THR A 612 25.83 -34.95 -12.25
C THR A 612 25.15 -34.41 -13.50
N MET A 613 25.20 -33.10 -13.67
CA MET A 613 24.48 -32.37 -14.72
C MET A 613 25.41 -31.41 -15.46
N ARG A 614 25.03 -31.08 -16.70
CA ARG A 614 25.67 -30.05 -17.52
C ARG A 614 24.72 -28.95 -17.95
N LYS A 615 25.19 -27.71 -17.83
CA LYS A 615 24.49 -26.50 -18.28
C LYS A 615 25.49 -25.41 -18.71
N PRO A 616 25.22 -24.60 -19.75
CA PRO A 616 26.15 -23.54 -20.19
C PRO A 616 26.51 -22.53 -19.10
N PHE A 617 25.54 -22.15 -18.28
CA PHE A 617 25.72 -21.32 -17.09
C PHE A 617 24.60 -21.61 -16.10
N LEU A 618 24.89 -21.48 -14.79
CA LEU A 618 23.83 -21.54 -13.78
C LEU A 618 23.15 -20.17 -13.66
N THR A 619 23.89 -19.11 -13.29
CA THR A 619 23.35 -17.76 -13.02
C THR A 619 23.98 -16.65 -13.88
N PHE A 620 23.48 -15.42 -13.74
CA PHE A 620 24.00 -14.23 -14.42
C PHE A 620 25.36 -13.81 -13.81
N GLY A 621 26.36 -13.60 -14.66
CA GLY A 621 27.59 -12.88 -14.30
C GLY A 621 28.56 -13.55 -13.31
N SER A 622 28.33 -14.81 -12.88
CA SER A 622 29.29 -15.53 -12.03
C SER A 622 29.21 -17.05 -12.19
N ASN A 623 30.39 -17.70 -12.09
CA ASN A 623 30.46 -19.16 -12.04
C ASN A 623 30.16 -19.62 -10.60
N PRO A 624 29.26 -20.60 -10.44
CA PRO A 624 28.86 -21.12 -9.14
C PRO A 624 29.96 -22.03 -8.60
N SER A 625 30.63 -21.67 -7.51
CA SER A 625 31.71 -22.54 -7.01
C SER A 625 31.79 -22.71 -5.49
N MET A 626 31.03 -21.97 -4.68
CA MET A 626 31.18 -22.04 -3.22
C MET A 626 29.86 -21.85 -2.47
N GLY A 627 29.32 -22.95 -1.94
CA GLY A 627 28.17 -22.92 -1.02
C GLY A 627 26.85 -22.49 -1.67
N HIS A 628 26.77 -22.44 -3.00
CA HIS A 628 25.52 -22.16 -3.70
C HIS A 628 24.61 -23.38 -3.75
N PHE A 629 23.31 -23.14 -3.84
CA PHE A 629 22.31 -24.15 -4.10
C PHE A 629 21.51 -23.80 -5.36
N ILE A 630 20.87 -24.81 -5.93
CA ILE A 630 20.00 -24.69 -7.11
C ILE A 630 18.61 -25.23 -6.78
N PHE A 631 17.60 -24.80 -7.52
CA PHE A 631 16.32 -25.47 -7.57
C PHE A 631 16.34 -26.50 -8.69
N LEU A 632 16.23 -27.77 -8.32
CA LEU A 632 16.22 -28.91 -9.23
C LEU A 632 14.78 -29.33 -9.52
N TYR A 633 14.47 -29.46 -10.81
CA TYR A 633 13.19 -29.93 -11.32
C TYR A 633 13.39 -31.14 -12.24
N ILE A 634 12.74 -32.26 -11.90
CA ILE A 634 12.79 -33.52 -12.66
C ILE A 634 11.34 -33.91 -13.00
N PRO A 635 10.84 -33.60 -14.20
CA PRO A 635 9.48 -33.93 -14.65
C PRO A 635 9.08 -35.40 -14.46
N ALA A 636 10.04 -36.32 -14.60
CA ALA A 636 9.81 -37.75 -14.42
C ALA A 636 9.45 -38.13 -12.97
N VAL A 637 9.87 -37.30 -11.99
CA VAL A 637 9.48 -37.42 -10.58
C VAL A 637 8.18 -36.66 -10.34
N SER A 638 8.14 -35.38 -10.71
CA SER A 638 6.99 -34.51 -10.48
C SER A 638 6.96 -33.39 -11.51
N LYS A 639 5.76 -33.08 -12.02
CA LYS A 639 5.53 -32.02 -13.02
C LYS A 639 5.53 -30.60 -12.44
N TYR A 640 5.52 -30.45 -11.12
CA TYR A 640 5.34 -29.14 -10.47
C TYR A 640 6.32 -28.88 -9.31
N GLN A 641 7.05 -29.90 -8.84
CA GLN A 641 7.91 -29.75 -7.67
C GLN A 641 9.36 -29.44 -8.05
N HIS A 642 9.85 -28.30 -7.56
CA HIS A 642 11.25 -27.92 -7.57
C HIS A 642 11.81 -27.89 -6.14
N HIS A 643 12.96 -28.51 -5.92
CA HIS A 643 13.57 -28.60 -4.59
C HIS A 643 14.93 -27.89 -4.55
N PRO A 644 15.21 -27.10 -3.50
CA PRO A 644 16.52 -26.48 -3.32
C PRO A 644 17.55 -27.56 -2.90
N ILE A 645 18.62 -27.71 -3.66
CA ILE A 645 19.71 -28.66 -3.41
C ILE A 645 21.05 -27.95 -3.57
N THR A 646 21.94 -28.12 -2.59
CA THR A 646 23.30 -27.57 -2.63
C THR A 646 24.12 -28.20 -3.75
N VAL A 647 24.85 -27.35 -4.49
CA VAL A 647 25.84 -27.79 -5.46
C VAL A 647 27.09 -28.23 -4.70
N SER A 648 27.43 -29.52 -4.77
CA SER A 648 28.54 -30.11 -4.01
C SER A 648 29.88 -30.02 -4.73
N SER A 649 29.87 -29.90 -6.05
CA SER A 649 31.05 -29.61 -6.86
C SER A 649 30.61 -28.94 -8.16
N CYS A 650 31.46 -28.08 -8.70
CA CYS A 650 31.24 -27.47 -10.00
C CYS A 650 32.58 -27.21 -10.68
N LYS A 651 32.70 -27.66 -11.92
CA LYS A 651 33.88 -27.47 -12.76
C LYS A 651 33.48 -26.90 -14.11
N GLU A 652 34.32 -26.03 -14.63
CA GLU A 652 34.23 -25.58 -16.02
C GLU A 652 34.81 -26.65 -16.94
N ILE A 653 34.02 -27.06 -17.93
CA ILE A 653 34.47 -27.94 -19.00
C ILE A 653 34.64 -27.10 -20.25
N ASP A 654 35.86 -27.10 -20.78
CA ASP A 654 36.15 -26.43 -22.04
C ASP A 654 35.54 -27.23 -23.18
N GLY A 655 34.70 -26.59 -23.99
CA GLY A 655 33.99 -27.22 -25.10
C GLY A 655 34.88 -27.46 -26.34
N GLY A 656 36.14 -27.04 -26.28
CA GLY A 656 37.03 -26.90 -27.45
C GLY A 656 36.68 -25.67 -28.28
N MET A 657 37.37 -25.47 -29.42
CA MET A 657 37.22 -24.26 -30.25
C MET A 657 35.80 -24.04 -30.83
N ILE A 658 34.96 -25.08 -30.87
CA ILE A 658 33.65 -25.08 -31.56
C ILE A 658 32.46 -25.08 -30.57
N LYS A 659 32.58 -25.64 -29.36
CA LYS A 659 31.48 -25.66 -28.39
C LYS A 659 31.67 -24.57 -27.33
N LYS A 660 30.56 -23.92 -26.96
CA LYS A 660 30.53 -23.01 -25.80
C LYS A 660 31.00 -23.76 -24.54
N LYS A 661 31.72 -23.06 -23.66
CA LYS A 661 32.05 -23.55 -22.31
C LYS A 661 30.77 -24.00 -21.59
N GLU A 662 30.82 -25.17 -20.97
CA GLU A 662 29.74 -25.70 -20.15
C GLU A 662 30.22 -25.91 -18.71
N LEU A 663 29.29 -25.78 -17.76
CA LEU A 663 29.53 -26.13 -16.37
C LEU A 663 29.02 -27.54 -16.13
N GLU A 664 29.88 -28.42 -15.62
CA GLU A 664 29.46 -29.67 -15.00
C GLU A 664 29.38 -29.45 -13.49
N PHE A 665 28.26 -29.86 -12.90
CA PHE A 665 28.02 -29.72 -11.47
C PHE A 665 27.31 -30.93 -10.92
N THR A 666 27.64 -31.27 -9.68
CA THR A 666 27.07 -32.43 -8.97
C THR A 666 26.23 -31.96 -7.79
N VAL A 667 25.15 -32.70 -7.54
CA VAL A 667 24.29 -32.53 -6.37
C VAL A 667 24.05 -33.89 -5.71
N HIS A 668 23.79 -33.86 -4.40
CA HIS A 668 23.45 -35.05 -3.63
C HIS A 668 22.10 -34.90 -2.95
N VAL A 669 21.19 -35.83 -3.21
CA VAL A 669 19.84 -35.86 -2.65
C VAL A 669 19.76 -37.02 -1.65
N LYS A 670 19.55 -36.69 -0.38
CA LYS A 670 19.30 -37.69 0.66
C LYS A 670 17.88 -38.25 0.52
N ASN A 671 17.74 -39.57 0.49
CA ASN A 671 16.43 -40.24 0.56
C ASN A 671 15.93 -40.22 2.01
N PHE A 672 14.77 -39.58 2.24
CA PHE A 672 14.11 -39.50 3.55
C PHE A 672 12.99 -40.53 3.73
N GLY A 673 12.80 -41.44 2.77
CA GLY A 673 11.84 -42.55 2.86
C GLY A 673 10.41 -42.22 2.41
N SER A 674 10.13 -40.97 2.01
CA SER A 674 8.83 -40.54 1.49
C SER A 674 8.93 -39.37 0.50
N GLY A 675 7.84 -39.12 -0.24
CA GLY A 675 7.69 -37.97 -1.14
C GLY A 675 8.69 -37.94 -2.29
N TRP A 676 9.05 -36.73 -2.71
CA TRP A 676 9.95 -36.46 -3.84
C TRP A 676 11.31 -37.18 -3.73
N SER A 677 11.96 -37.13 -2.56
CA SER A 677 13.29 -37.73 -2.37
C SER A 677 13.33 -39.26 -2.59
N LYS A 678 12.25 -39.96 -2.22
CA LYS A 678 12.10 -41.41 -2.47
C LYS A 678 11.89 -41.70 -3.96
N GLN A 679 11.11 -40.86 -4.64
CA GLN A 679 10.86 -41.02 -6.07
C GLN A 679 12.12 -40.73 -6.90
N VAL A 680 12.94 -39.75 -6.49
CA VAL A 680 14.27 -39.51 -7.07
C VAL A 680 15.15 -40.75 -6.92
N ALA A 681 15.20 -41.35 -5.73
CA ALA A 681 15.94 -42.59 -5.50
C ALA A 681 15.46 -43.75 -6.38
N LYS A 682 14.14 -43.91 -6.53
CA LYS A 682 13.54 -44.93 -7.40
C LYS A 682 13.94 -44.73 -8.87
N ILE A 683 13.84 -43.50 -9.40
CA ILE A 683 14.24 -43.21 -10.78
C ILE A 683 15.75 -43.40 -10.97
N ALA A 684 16.55 -43.04 -9.96
CA ALA A 684 17.98 -43.27 -9.99
C ALA A 684 18.34 -44.75 -10.07
N GLN A 685 17.57 -45.63 -9.42
CA GLN A 685 17.73 -47.09 -9.53
C GLN A 685 17.28 -47.61 -10.91
N GLU A 686 16.13 -47.15 -11.42
CA GLU A 686 15.54 -47.62 -12.68
C GLU A 686 16.28 -47.14 -13.93
N LYS A 687 16.79 -45.90 -13.92
CA LYS A 687 17.34 -45.21 -15.09
C LYS A 687 18.83 -44.87 -14.97
N ALA A 688 19.57 -45.57 -14.10
CA ALA A 688 21.01 -45.35 -13.94
C ALA A 688 21.79 -45.45 -15.27
N GLN A 689 21.41 -46.40 -16.13
CA GLN A 689 22.08 -46.65 -17.42
C GLN A 689 21.57 -45.74 -18.56
N SER A 690 20.36 -45.19 -18.44
CA SER A 690 19.73 -44.29 -19.41
C SER A 690 19.57 -42.86 -18.88
N ALA A 691 20.50 -42.43 -18.03
CA ALA A 691 20.47 -41.12 -17.36
C ALA A 691 20.32 -39.96 -18.37
N ASN A 692 20.97 -40.07 -19.54
CA ASN A 692 20.94 -39.05 -20.59
C ASN A 692 19.55 -38.84 -21.22
N GLU A 693 18.63 -39.79 -21.07
CA GLU A 693 17.24 -39.68 -21.56
C GLU A 693 16.34 -38.89 -20.59
N LEU A 694 16.80 -38.66 -19.36
CA LEU A 694 16.07 -37.89 -18.37
C LEU A 694 16.20 -36.40 -18.66
N ILE A 695 15.04 -35.75 -18.76
CA ILE A 695 14.96 -34.29 -18.82
C ILE A 695 15.01 -33.75 -17.38
N CYS A 696 15.84 -32.74 -17.13
CA CYS A 696 15.76 -31.93 -15.93
C CYS A 696 15.85 -30.43 -16.27
N ARG A 697 15.37 -29.61 -15.34
CA ARG A 697 15.56 -28.16 -15.37
C ARG A 697 16.21 -27.73 -14.07
N VAL A 698 17.12 -26.77 -14.18
CA VAL A 698 17.89 -26.24 -13.07
C VAL A 698 17.76 -24.72 -13.08
N GLU A 699 17.26 -24.19 -11.98
CA GLU A 699 17.17 -22.75 -11.71
C GLU A 699 18.18 -22.40 -10.60
N GLY A 700 18.90 -21.29 -10.73
CA GLY A 700 19.95 -20.91 -9.79
C GLY A 700 21.15 -20.33 -10.53
N ALA A 701 22.37 -20.39 -9.99
CA ALA A 701 22.72 -20.72 -8.61
C ALA A 701 22.28 -19.60 -7.64
N TYR A 702 21.83 -19.97 -6.45
CA TYR A 702 21.36 -19.11 -5.38
C TYR A 702 22.19 -19.29 -4.11
N GLY A 703 22.04 -18.36 -3.18
CA GLY A 703 22.79 -18.32 -1.92
C GLY A 703 24.08 -17.52 -2.06
N SER A 704 24.61 -17.09 -0.93
CA SER A 704 25.96 -16.52 -0.83
C SER A 704 26.43 -16.74 0.60
N LEU A 705 27.69 -17.14 0.77
CA LEU A 705 28.27 -17.29 2.10
C LEU A 705 28.22 -15.94 2.81
N SER A 706 27.56 -15.86 3.97
CA SER A 706 27.46 -14.60 4.72
C SER A 706 28.82 -14.11 5.24
N VAL A 707 29.81 -14.99 5.23
CA VAL A 707 31.19 -14.72 5.56
C VAL A 707 32.03 -15.12 4.34
N PRO A 708 32.86 -14.23 3.77
CA PRO A 708 33.71 -14.54 2.63
C PRO A 708 34.86 -15.45 3.09
N LEU A 709 34.60 -16.76 3.20
CA LEU A 709 35.51 -17.72 3.85
C LEU A 709 36.93 -17.71 3.25
N LEU A 710 37.07 -17.52 1.93
CA LEU A 710 38.37 -17.45 1.27
C LEU A 710 39.22 -16.22 1.67
N ARG A 711 38.67 -15.21 2.35
CA ARG A 711 39.45 -14.09 2.88
C ARG A 711 40.20 -14.43 4.17
N TYR A 712 39.82 -15.51 4.84
CA TYR A 712 40.44 -15.94 6.08
C TYR A 712 41.66 -16.82 5.79
N LYS A 713 42.71 -16.65 6.60
CA LYS A 713 43.87 -17.55 6.60
C LYS A 713 43.52 -18.90 7.21
N THR A 714 42.66 -18.89 8.23
CA THR A 714 42.18 -20.09 8.92
C THR A 714 40.67 -20.22 8.77
N ILE A 715 40.22 -21.39 8.30
CA ILE A 715 38.83 -21.72 8.06
C ILE A 715 38.47 -22.98 8.85
N VAL A 716 37.32 -22.97 9.52
CA VAL A 716 36.77 -24.13 10.21
C VAL A 716 35.41 -24.47 9.61
N MET A 717 35.20 -25.69 9.16
CA MET A 717 33.96 -26.11 8.50
C MET A 717 33.34 -27.32 9.21
N PHE A 718 32.14 -27.14 9.75
CA PHE A 718 31.36 -28.17 10.41
C PHE A 718 30.26 -28.69 9.47
N GLY A 719 30.20 -30.01 9.29
CA GLY A 719 29.15 -30.69 8.52
C GLY A 719 28.43 -31.74 9.37
N GLY A 720 27.11 -31.80 9.29
CA GLY A 720 26.30 -32.85 9.92
C GLY A 720 25.51 -33.67 8.90
N GLY A 721 25.81 -34.97 8.80
CA GLY A 721 25.17 -35.85 7.81
C GLY A 721 25.35 -35.33 6.38
N ILE A 722 24.25 -35.22 5.61
CA ILE A 722 24.26 -34.68 4.24
C ILE A 722 24.56 -33.17 4.18
N GLY A 723 24.49 -32.45 5.31
CA GLY A 723 24.90 -31.04 5.41
C GLY A 723 26.40 -30.81 5.18
N ILE A 724 27.16 -31.85 4.83
CA ILE A 724 28.53 -31.73 4.36
C ILE A 724 28.64 -31.19 2.93
N THR A 725 27.56 -31.17 2.14
CA THR A 725 27.62 -30.76 0.72
C THR A 725 28.18 -29.35 0.46
N PRO A 726 27.87 -28.29 1.25
CA PRO A 726 28.49 -26.98 1.04
C PRO A 726 29.97 -27.00 1.44
N VAL A 727 30.32 -27.74 2.50
CA VAL A 727 31.71 -27.94 2.94
C VAL A 727 32.52 -28.63 1.85
N HIS A 728 31.94 -29.66 1.23
CA HIS A 728 32.55 -30.38 0.10
C HIS A 728 32.79 -29.45 -1.07
N SER A 729 31.81 -28.63 -1.48
CA SER A 729 31.99 -27.65 -2.57
C SER A 729 33.18 -26.73 -2.36
N ILE A 730 33.36 -26.23 -1.14
CA ILE A 730 34.46 -25.33 -0.82
C ILE A 730 35.78 -26.10 -0.76
N TYR A 731 35.78 -27.30 -0.16
CA TYR A 731 36.96 -28.15 -0.06
C TYR A 731 37.47 -28.59 -1.44
N SER A 732 36.59 -29.07 -2.32
CA SER A 732 36.93 -29.42 -3.70
C SER A 732 37.47 -28.23 -4.48
N HIS A 733 36.88 -27.04 -4.30
CA HIS A 733 37.39 -25.81 -4.94
C HIS A 733 38.83 -25.48 -4.50
N LEU A 734 39.14 -25.62 -3.21
CA LEU A 734 40.49 -25.39 -2.68
C LEU A 734 41.51 -26.40 -3.24
N LEU A 735 41.10 -27.67 -3.38
CA LEU A 735 41.93 -28.72 -3.97
C LEU A 735 42.18 -28.46 -5.46
N GLU A 736 41.13 -28.19 -6.24
CA GLU A 736 41.22 -27.96 -7.69
C GLU A 736 42.07 -26.74 -8.04
N LYS A 737 41.99 -25.67 -7.25
CA LYS A 737 42.80 -24.45 -7.41
C LYS A 737 44.17 -24.54 -6.74
N ASN A 738 44.48 -25.65 -6.07
CA ASN A 738 45.72 -25.87 -5.31
C ASN A 738 46.07 -24.70 -4.35
N ILE A 739 45.08 -24.21 -3.62
CA ILE A 739 45.21 -23.09 -2.69
C ILE A 739 45.92 -23.58 -1.41
N GLN A 740 47.18 -23.20 -1.22
CA GLN A 740 48.04 -23.70 -0.13
C GLN A 740 48.22 -22.70 1.03
N ASP A 741 47.84 -21.43 0.85
CA ASP A 741 48.00 -20.35 1.83
C ASP A 741 47.02 -20.45 3.03
N LYS A 742 46.05 -21.36 2.97
CA LYS A 742 44.95 -21.45 3.94
C LYS A 742 45.04 -22.71 4.79
N THR A 743 44.83 -22.56 6.09
CA THR A 743 44.64 -23.68 7.01
C THR A 743 43.16 -23.98 7.16
N VAL A 744 42.75 -25.19 6.81
CA VAL A 744 41.34 -25.58 6.75
C VAL A 744 41.11 -26.80 7.64
N TYR A 745 40.29 -26.60 8.67
CA TYR A 745 39.83 -27.66 9.56
C TYR A 745 38.43 -28.08 9.14
N THR A 746 38.23 -29.33 8.73
CA THR A 746 36.88 -29.87 8.51
C THR A 746 36.51 -30.79 9.65
N CYS A 747 35.27 -30.66 10.13
CA CYS A 747 34.70 -31.45 11.21
C CYS A 747 33.36 -32.01 10.73
N TRP A 748 33.36 -33.26 10.28
CA TRP A 748 32.18 -33.93 9.77
C TRP A 748 31.62 -34.94 10.77
N SER A 749 30.38 -34.78 11.21
CA SER A 749 29.73 -35.74 12.10
C SER A 749 28.68 -36.58 11.37
N ILE A 750 28.86 -37.90 11.41
CA ILE A 750 28.01 -38.89 10.72
C ILE A 750 27.63 -40.06 11.64
N PRO A 751 26.49 -40.73 11.39
CA PRO A 751 26.10 -41.92 12.13
C PRO A 751 26.96 -43.14 11.78
N THR A 752 27.18 -43.40 10.48
CA THR A 752 27.87 -44.60 9.97
C THR A 752 28.93 -44.23 8.93
N THR A 753 29.85 -45.14 8.64
CA THR A 753 30.94 -44.98 7.65
C THR A 753 30.45 -44.92 6.19
N ASP A 754 29.23 -45.36 5.90
CA ASP A 754 28.73 -45.52 4.54
C ASP A 754 28.74 -44.20 3.75
N MET A 755 28.50 -43.08 4.43
CA MET A 755 28.46 -41.76 3.79
C MET A 755 29.84 -41.29 3.30
N ILE A 756 30.93 -41.83 3.85
CA ILE A 756 32.30 -41.45 3.47
C ILE A 756 32.57 -41.78 1.99
N GLN A 757 32.02 -42.88 1.50
CA GLN A 757 32.19 -43.32 0.11
C GLN A 757 31.55 -42.36 -0.90
N VAL A 758 30.56 -41.56 -0.48
CA VAL A 758 29.89 -40.57 -1.33
C VAL A 758 30.76 -39.32 -1.54
N PHE A 759 31.66 -39.02 -0.60
CA PHE A 759 32.49 -37.81 -0.59
C PHE A 759 33.98 -38.16 -0.41
N PRO A 760 34.59 -38.95 -1.32
CA PRO A 760 35.96 -39.43 -1.17
C PRO A 760 36.99 -38.28 -1.12
N GLN A 761 36.71 -37.18 -1.83
CA GLN A 761 37.58 -36.00 -1.89
C GLN A 761 37.86 -35.38 -0.52
N LEU A 762 36.98 -35.54 0.48
CA LEU A 762 37.21 -35.01 1.83
C LEU A 762 38.36 -35.72 2.57
N LEU A 763 38.75 -36.91 2.11
CA LEU A 763 39.91 -37.63 2.62
C LEU A 763 41.20 -37.28 1.88
N GLU A 764 41.09 -36.65 0.71
CA GLU A 764 42.22 -36.27 -0.11
C GLU A 764 42.84 -34.99 0.42
N THR A 765 44.15 -35.00 0.63
CA THR A 765 44.93 -33.81 0.99
C THR A 765 45.91 -33.39 -0.10
N ASN A 766 46.16 -34.22 -1.12
CA ASN A 766 47.12 -33.98 -2.21
C ASN A 766 48.49 -33.43 -1.75
N GLY A 767 48.97 -33.86 -0.57
CA GLY A 767 50.22 -33.39 0.04
C GLY A 767 50.12 -32.03 0.75
N ASN A 768 48.97 -31.36 0.72
CA ASN A 768 48.72 -30.11 1.43
C ASN A 768 48.47 -30.37 2.93
N LYS A 769 49.50 -30.14 3.75
CA LYS A 769 49.46 -30.30 5.22
C LYS A 769 48.51 -29.31 5.91
N ASN A 770 48.04 -28.28 5.22
CA ASN A 770 47.14 -27.28 5.76
C ASN A 770 45.67 -27.71 5.69
N LEU A 771 45.35 -28.79 4.96
CA LEU A 771 44.02 -29.42 4.96
C LEU A 771 43.97 -30.48 6.06
N LYS A 772 43.09 -30.28 7.04
CA LYS A 772 42.98 -31.13 8.23
C LYS A 772 41.57 -31.72 8.33
N PRO A 773 41.31 -32.86 7.66
CA PRO A 773 40.02 -33.50 7.74
C PRO A 773 39.81 -34.25 9.06
N ASN A 774 38.67 -34.04 9.72
CA ASN A 774 38.28 -34.75 10.94
C ASN A 774 36.85 -35.29 10.79
N ILE A 775 36.68 -36.60 10.90
CA ILE A 775 35.41 -37.29 10.73
C ILE A 775 35.04 -37.96 12.06
N PHE A 776 33.89 -37.61 12.61
CA PHE A 776 33.37 -38.10 13.88
C PHE A 776 32.20 -39.07 13.64
N ILE A 777 32.37 -40.33 14.03
CA ILE A 777 31.40 -41.40 13.77
C ILE A 777 30.68 -41.78 15.06
N SER A 778 29.38 -41.50 15.13
CA SER A 778 28.60 -41.68 16.35
C SER A 778 28.12 -43.11 16.61
N LYS A 779 27.91 -43.94 15.58
CA LYS A 779 27.53 -45.36 15.70
C LYS A 779 28.62 -46.27 15.10
N MET A 780 29.86 -46.05 15.49
CA MET A 780 30.98 -46.88 15.03
C MET A 780 30.87 -48.28 15.65
N LYS A 781 30.78 -49.32 14.82
CA LYS A 781 30.90 -50.72 15.26
C LYS A 781 32.36 -50.99 15.69
N GLU A 782 32.56 -51.77 16.74
CA GLU A 782 33.89 -51.99 17.35
C GLU A 782 34.88 -52.73 16.44
N GLU A 783 34.41 -53.41 15.40
CA GLU A 783 35.23 -54.33 14.58
C GLU A 783 36.01 -53.68 13.42
N ASN A 784 35.76 -52.42 13.05
CA ASN A 784 36.50 -51.77 11.94
C ASN A 784 37.76 -51.04 12.44
N SER A 785 38.79 -51.85 12.70
CA SER A 785 40.15 -51.48 13.12
C SER A 785 40.99 -50.90 11.99
N GLN A 786 40.52 -49.85 11.32
CA GLN A 786 41.37 -48.95 10.55
C GLN A 786 41.09 -47.52 11.00
N GLN A 787 41.59 -47.19 12.19
CA GLN A 787 41.68 -45.80 12.64
C GLN A 787 42.70 -45.08 11.75
N THR A 788 42.23 -44.45 10.68
CA THR A 788 43.03 -43.43 10.00
C THR A 788 43.15 -42.22 10.93
N ALA A 789 44.22 -41.43 10.84
CA ALA A 789 44.45 -40.25 11.68
C ALA A 789 43.30 -39.21 11.66
N PHE A 790 42.39 -39.33 10.70
CA PHE A 790 41.26 -38.43 10.47
C PHE A 790 39.94 -38.92 11.09
N ILE A 791 39.81 -40.19 11.48
CA ILE A 791 38.54 -40.79 11.94
C ILE A 791 38.53 -40.93 13.47
N HIS A 792 37.52 -40.33 14.09
CA HIS A 792 37.32 -40.25 15.54
C HIS A 792 36.01 -40.94 15.95
N LYS A 793 36.03 -41.70 17.05
CA LYS A 793 34.83 -42.34 17.63
C LYS A 793 34.02 -41.32 18.44
N GLY A 794 32.71 -41.28 18.22
CA GLY A 794 31.77 -40.43 18.96
C GLY A 794 31.17 -39.27 18.16
N ARG A 795 30.44 -38.39 18.83
CA ARG A 795 29.91 -37.16 18.22
C ARG A 795 30.96 -36.05 18.33
N ALA A 796 31.07 -35.22 17.31
CA ALA A 796 31.91 -34.04 17.36
C ALA A 796 31.48 -33.12 18.51
N ASN A 797 32.43 -32.68 19.34
CA ASN A 797 32.20 -31.66 20.36
C ASN A 797 32.75 -30.32 19.84
N PRO A 798 31.88 -29.40 19.37
CA PRO A 798 32.35 -28.15 18.78
C PRO A 798 33.21 -27.29 19.71
N LYS A 799 32.94 -27.32 21.02
CA LYS A 799 33.71 -26.54 22.01
C LYS A 799 35.14 -27.03 22.11
N GLN A 800 35.32 -28.34 22.32
CA GLN A 800 36.65 -28.94 22.38
C GLN A 800 37.42 -28.76 21.06
N PHE A 801 36.73 -28.92 19.94
CA PHE A 801 37.34 -28.76 18.62
C PHE A 801 37.85 -27.33 18.37
N LEU A 802 37.04 -26.31 18.71
CA LEU A 802 37.45 -24.92 18.56
C LEU A 802 38.57 -24.53 19.52
N GLU A 803 38.58 -25.04 20.75
CA GLU A 803 39.70 -24.83 21.69
C GLU A 803 40.99 -25.48 21.18
N GLN A 804 40.92 -26.66 20.56
CA GLN A 804 42.07 -27.28 19.92
C GLN A 804 42.60 -26.42 18.76
N VAL A 805 41.73 -25.97 17.85
CA VAL A 805 42.10 -25.08 16.74
C VAL A 805 42.77 -23.81 17.27
N LYS A 806 42.22 -23.23 18.34
CA LYS A 806 42.75 -22.02 18.99
C LYS A 806 44.13 -22.26 19.59
N LYS A 807 44.35 -23.41 20.25
CA LYS A 807 45.66 -23.80 20.78
C LYS A 807 46.69 -23.92 19.65
N GLU A 808 46.36 -24.64 18.58
CA GLU A 808 47.25 -24.80 17.42
C GLU A 808 47.56 -23.46 16.72
N MET A 809 46.60 -22.53 16.69
CA MET A 809 46.82 -21.17 16.17
C MET A 809 47.75 -20.34 17.08
N LYS A 810 47.57 -20.41 18.40
CA LYS A 810 48.47 -19.75 19.36
C LYS A 810 49.90 -20.29 19.25
N GLU A 811 50.06 -21.60 19.08
CA GLU A 811 51.37 -22.25 18.85
C GLU A 811 52.03 -21.80 17.53
N ARG A 812 51.23 -21.44 16.51
CA ARG A 812 51.71 -20.84 15.25
C ARG A 812 52.00 -19.34 15.33
N GLY A 813 51.80 -18.70 16.50
CA GLY A 813 51.99 -17.26 16.71
C GLY A 813 50.82 -16.38 16.25
N GLU A 814 49.65 -16.95 15.94
CA GLU A 814 48.47 -16.23 15.45
C GLU A 814 47.59 -15.71 16.61
N LEU A 815 48.12 -14.76 17.40
CA LEU A 815 47.49 -14.31 18.65
C LEU A 815 46.23 -13.43 18.46
N ASN A 816 46.16 -12.65 17.36
CA ASN A 816 45.06 -11.72 17.06
C ASN A 816 44.44 -12.00 15.67
N ALA A 817 44.24 -13.27 15.34
CA ALA A 817 43.72 -13.68 14.04
C ALA A 817 42.19 -13.77 14.00
N TYR A 818 41.63 -13.53 12.82
CA TYR A 818 40.24 -13.80 12.52
C TYR A 818 40.10 -15.17 11.85
N VAL A 819 39.07 -15.94 12.23
CA VAL A 819 38.79 -17.29 11.75
C VAL A 819 37.40 -17.34 11.12
N GLY A 820 37.31 -17.82 9.88
CA GLY A 820 36.02 -18.04 9.22
C GLY A 820 35.46 -19.39 9.63
N VAL A 821 34.24 -19.44 10.16
CA VAL A 821 33.57 -20.68 10.54
C VAL A 821 32.33 -20.91 9.69
N LEU A 822 32.22 -22.07 9.07
CA LEU A 822 31.04 -22.55 8.37
C LEU A 822 30.39 -23.67 9.17
N VAL A 823 29.07 -23.65 9.36
CA VAL A 823 28.33 -24.80 9.89
C VAL A 823 27.10 -25.10 9.06
N CYS A 824 26.97 -26.36 8.65
CA CYS A 824 25.78 -26.85 7.96
C CYS A 824 25.36 -28.23 8.50
N GLY A 825 24.09 -28.36 8.86
CA GLY A 825 23.55 -29.61 9.41
C GLY A 825 22.28 -29.44 10.24
N PRO A 826 21.96 -30.41 11.10
CA PRO A 826 20.81 -30.34 12.00
C PRO A 826 20.86 -29.10 12.90
N GLU A 827 19.70 -28.54 13.24
CA GLU A 827 19.59 -27.32 14.07
C GLU A 827 20.34 -27.43 15.42
N GLN A 828 20.39 -28.63 15.99
CA GLN A 828 21.14 -28.94 17.21
C GLN A 828 22.65 -28.74 17.03
N LEU A 829 23.22 -29.19 15.89
CA LEU A 829 24.63 -29.02 15.58
C LEU A 829 24.95 -27.53 15.36
N VAL A 830 24.14 -26.85 14.54
CA VAL A 830 24.30 -25.42 14.26
C VAL A 830 24.25 -24.59 15.55
N THR A 831 23.31 -24.90 16.45
CA THR A 831 23.18 -24.22 17.74
C THR A 831 24.36 -24.53 18.66
N SER A 832 24.84 -25.78 18.69
CA SER A 832 26.02 -26.17 19.48
C SER A 832 27.30 -25.45 19.01
N VAL A 833 27.54 -25.40 17.70
CA VAL A 833 28.68 -24.66 17.11
C VAL A 833 28.57 -23.17 17.40
N SER A 834 27.37 -22.59 17.27
CA SER A 834 27.15 -21.18 17.57
C SER A 834 27.46 -20.83 19.03
N ASN A 835 27.05 -21.68 19.97
CA ASN A 835 27.36 -21.51 21.39
C ASN A 835 28.85 -21.71 21.68
N ALA A 836 29.50 -22.67 21.01
CA ALA A 836 30.92 -22.94 21.19
C ALA A 836 31.79 -21.77 20.68
N ILE A 837 31.44 -21.17 19.56
CA ILE A 837 32.11 -19.96 19.02
C ILE A 837 32.00 -18.80 19.99
N TRP A 838 30.81 -18.64 20.58
CA TRP A 838 30.57 -17.61 21.58
C TRP A 838 31.53 -17.75 22.77
N ASP A 839 31.63 -18.97 23.33
CA ASP A 839 32.54 -19.26 24.44
C ASP A 839 34.01 -19.07 24.07
N ALA A 840 34.39 -19.37 22.82
CA ALA A 840 35.77 -19.34 22.36
C ALA A 840 36.28 -17.93 21.98
N ASN A 841 35.37 -16.98 21.70
CA ASN A 841 35.70 -15.63 21.22
C ASN A 841 36.35 -14.75 22.31
N GLU A 842 37.56 -14.24 22.05
CA GLU A 842 38.29 -13.35 22.95
C GLU A 842 38.16 -11.88 22.49
N ARG A 843 38.09 -10.92 23.45
CA ARG A 843 37.98 -9.48 23.14
C ARG A 843 39.23 -8.91 22.48
N ASN A 844 40.41 -9.35 22.92
CA ASN A 844 41.73 -8.95 22.42
C ASN A 844 42.55 -10.20 22.04
N GLY A 845 41.98 -11.06 21.19
CA GLY A 845 42.60 -12.32 20.79
C GLY A 845 42.00 -12.90 19.51
N ILE A 846 41.96 -14.24 19.41
CA ILE A 846 41.39 -14.94 18.25
C ILE A 846 39.87 -14.77 18.22
N ARG A 847 39.34 -14.39 17.05
CA ARG A 847 37.91 -14.15 16.82
C ARG A 847 37.37 -15.03 15.69
N PHE A 848 36.28 -15.73 15.97
CA PHE A 848 35.58 -16.64 15.07
C PHE A 848 34.33 -15.97 14.50
N HIS A 849 34.22 -15.95 13.17
CA HIS A 849 33.10 -15.39 12.43
C HIS A 849 32.26 -16.51 11.80
N LEU A 850 31.02 -16.66 12.26
CA LEU A 850 30.14 -17.76 11.89
C LEU A 850 29.28 -17.44 10.65
N HIS A 851 29.34 -18.32 9.66
CA HIS A 851 28.30 -18.54 8.66
C HIS A 851 27.56 -19.85 8.98
N LYS A 852 26.24 -19.79 8.97
CA LYS A 852 25.39 -20.93 9.28
C LYS A 852 24.39 -21.19 8.17
N GLU A 853 24.24 -22.45 7.84
CA GLU A 853 23.19 -22.96 6.97
C GLU A 853 22.36 -23.97 7.75
N VAL A 854 21.07 -23.68 7.89
CA VAL A 854 20.12 -24.62 8.49
C VAL A 854 19.16 -25.04 7.39
N PHE A 855 19.23 -26.31 7.03
CA PHE A 855 18.26 -26.88 6.13
C PHE A 855 17.20 -27.61 6.94
N THR A 856 16.05 -26.95 7.13
CA THR A 856 14.87 -27.57 7.72
C THR A 856 14.08 -28.28 6.62
N TRP A 857 14.56 -29.43 6.17
CA TRP A 857 13.76 -30.36 5.36
C TRP A 857 12.61 -30.91 6.17
#